data_AF-A0A848XVJ2-F1
#
_entry.id   AF-A0A848XVJ2-F1
#
_cell.length_a   1.000
_cell.length_b   1.000
_cell.length_c   1.000
_cell.angle_alpha   90.00
_cell.angle_beta   90.00
_cell.angle_gamma   90.00
#
_symmetry.space_group_name_H-M   'P 1'
#
loop_
_entity.id
_entity.type
_entity.pdbx_description
1 polymer ?
#
loop_
_entity_poly.entity_id
_entity_poly.type
_entity_poly.pdbx_seq_one_letter_code
_entity_poly.pdbx_strand_id
1 'polypeptide(L)'
;MRTFRPALLLLAVFIGFSGCTPTEVIVPEVVPTPPALFGRAGDGLLERPDLQAIVDLQVLRRGDELVELLSSPDAAARARAAFALGSVQHESAVGALVGHLRDTDARVRADVVFALGQTADSTVAPALFDAYAEETDTEVQRELLEALGKTGGHPALRRLLALSVPPTLEPTWAMAVARFGIRGIHNADAVTRLALQLSAPSADLREAAAYYFGRVRETAPWAEAAPRVRASFARMAPGDPAKMHLVLAIGRLQASSDVGLLISTLSSDPDWRIRTNAARALGSFDLTERSLGDALFNALVDSSPHVAVTAAGVLAGKDLTPEQTNRVAQWIDAHPDDWQTAGALLPSLVRAGRTEAVRDWLDAQNNPFAEAQALTALGSADDPATLDHLFDAAEDDDTRAAYAAVQALKRRWSTTRASSGPDAERYFEAFVTALRRNDLATSSAAAPVLADSLFAPFSHGAVLREAYAGMEVPLDVEPMTEVIKAIGEIRDGEEVNFLVDVMMQSGHPVLREAAAEALNGRLIEGIDVEARGGVTLPSTILMEWDQLIDLGRHPLLTLVTERGMIVVELDTEQAPQTVQKIARTVLRGEYDGVPFHRVVPNFVLQGGDFYREDGFGGPEVAIRSEFTRLRYRTGTIGMASSGKDTEGVQYFVTHSPTPHLDGRYTAFGRVVAGQDVADAIRQGDEVIEAIITPMSER
;
A
#
# COMPACT_ATOMS: atom_id res chain seq x y z
N MET A 1 -64.16 41.74 -36.77
CA MET A 1 -64.72 41.99 -35.43
C MET A 1 -63.58 41.82 -34.43
N ARG A 2 -63.00 42.92 -33.93
CA ARG A 2 -63.07 43.38 -32.51
C ARG A 2 -62.76 42.24 -31.50
N THR A 3 -61.81 42.30 -30.56
CA THR A 3 -61.10 43.42 -29.90
C THR A 3 -60.04 42.87 -28.91
N PHE A 4 -58.91 43.57 -28.79
CA PHE A 4 -58.10 43.90 -27.58
C PHE A 4 -57.74 42.87 -26.47
N ARG A 5 -56.42 42.80 -26.18
CA ARG A 5 -55.70 42.33 -24.96
C ARG A 5 -55.95 43.26 -23.73
N PRO A 6 -55.37 43.07 -22.50
CA PRO A 6 -54.46 42.04 -21.93
C PRO A 6 -54.82 41.58 -20.48
N ALA A 7 -54.10 40.60 -19.89
CA ALA A 7 -53.97 40.50 -18.43
C ALA A 7 -52.65 39.82 -17.99
N LEU A 8 -52.04 40.47 -17.01
CA LEU A 8 -50.86 40.16 -16.21
C LEU A 8 -51.10 38.92 -15.33
N LEU A 9 -50.09 38.08 -15.07
CA LEU A 9 -50.00 37.38 -13.79
C LEU A 9 -48.54 36.97 -13.50
N LEU A 10 -48.03 37.42 -12.36
CA LEU A 10 -46.73 37.06 -11.81
C LEU A 10 -46.97 36.63 -10.35
N LEU A 11 -46.47 35.43 -10.05
CA LEU A 11 -46.13 34.81 -8.76
C LEU A 11 -47.18 34.67 -7.63
N ALA A 12 -47.40 33.43 -7.23
CA ALA A 12 -47.20 33.00 -5.85
C ALA A 12 -46.81 31.50 -5.82
N VAL A 13 -45.75 31.23 -5.07
CA VAL A 13 -45.09 29.94 -4.83
C VAL A 13 -45.95 29.06 -3.93
N PHE A 14 -46.05 27.76 -4.24
CA PHE A 14 -46.30 26.72 -3.24
C PHE A 14 -45.40 25.52 -3.49
N ILE A 15 -44.64 25.20 -2.45
CA ILE A 15 -43.70 24.09 -2.31
C ILE A 15 -44.47 22.77 -2.37
N GLY A 16 -44.07 21.89 -3.28
CA GLY A 16 -44.56 20.51 -3.36
C GLY A 16 -43.39 19.54 -3.32
N PHE A 17 -43.22 18.86 -2.19
CA PHE A 17 -42.37 17.67 -2.06
C PHE A 17 -42.73 16.68 -3.18
N SER A 18 -41.83 16.52 -4.15
CA SER A 18 -41.89 15.44 -5.13
C SER A 18 -40.90 14.38 -4.70
N GLY A 19 -41.40 13.16 -4.47
CA GLY A 19 -40.57 12.02 -4.10
C GLY A 19 -39.49 11.78 -5.15
N CYS A 20 -38.26 11.66 -4.68
CA CYS A 20 -37.16 11.15 -5.48
C CYS A 20 -37.51 9.72 -5.94
N THR A 21 -37.79 9.56 -7.23
CA THR A 21 -37.42 8.32 -7.91
C THR A 21 -35.90 8.21 -7.83
N PRO A 22 -35.31 7.05 -7.52
CA PRO A 22 -33.87 6.89 -7.57
C PRO A 22 -33.42 7.25 -8.98
N THR A 23 -32.52 8.22 -9.09
CA THR A 23 -31.82 8.52 -10.34
C THR A 23 -31.17 7.21 -10.76
N GLU A 24 -31.59 6.61 -11.87
CA GLU A 24 -30.90 5.43 -12.42
C GLU A 24 -29.44 5.84 -12.65
N VAL A 25 -28.53 5.36 -11.80
CA VAL A 25 -27.10 5.50 -11.98
C VAL A 25 -26.77 4.65 -13.21
N ILE A 26 -26.58 5.30 -14.35
CA ILE A 26 -26.22 4.62 -15.59
C ILE A 26 -24.76 4.16 -15.45
N VAL A 27 -24.57 2.89 -15.07
CA VAL A 27 -23.25 2.24 -15.14
C VAL A 27 -22.80 2.30 -16.60
N PRO A 28 -21.61 2.86 -16.90
CA PRO A 28 -21.13 2.94 -18.27
C PRO A 28 -21.04 1.55 -18.89
N GLU A 29 -21.31 1.44 -20.20
CA GLU A 29 -21.15 0.18 -20.92
C GLU A 29 -19.66 -0.19 -20.95
N VAL A 30 -19.26 -1.12 -20.08
CA VAL A 30 -17.88 -1.60 -19.97
C VAL A 30 -17.72 -2.84 -20.85
N VAL A 31 -16.76 -2.80 -21.76
CA VAL A 31 -16.33 -3.99 -22.50
C VAL A 31 -15.50 -4.86 -21.55
N PRO A 32 -15.85 -6.14 -21.35
CA PRO A 32 -15.10 -7.05 -20.48
C PRO A 32 -13.63 -7.06 -20.86
N THR A 33 -12.79 -7.11 -19.85
CA THR A 33 -11.36 -7.18 -20.06
C THR A 33 -10.98 -8.44 -20.81
N PRO A 34 -10.15 -8.34 -21.86
CA PRO A 34 -9.58 -9.52 -22.48
C PRO A 34 -8.85 -10.40 -21.44
N PRO A 35 -9.13 -11.73 -21.39
CA PRO A 35 -8.54 -12.65 -20.40
C PRO A 35 -7.00 -12.58 -20.31
N ALA A 36 -6.33 -12.24 -21.40
CA ALA A 36 -4.88 -12.05 -21.45
C ALA A 36 -4.35 -10.98 -20.49
N LEU A 37 -5.19 -10.03 -20.05
CA LEU A 37 -4.79 -8.97 -19.13
C LEU A 37 -4.95 -9.35 -17.65
N PHE A 38 -5.59 -10.48 -17.32
CA PHE A 38 -5.70 -11.01 -15.95
C PHE A 38 -4.56 -11.98 -15.58
N GLY A 39 -3.67 -12.32 -16.52
CA GLY A 39 -2.47 -13.14 -16.27
C GLY A 39 -2.73 -14.64 -16.04
N ARG A 40 -3.93 -15.05 -15.65
CA ARG A 40 -4.38 -16.45 -15.56
C ARG A 40 -5.70 -16.60 -16.32
N ALA A 41 -5.73 -17.53 -17.29
CA ALA A 41 -6.97 -17.87 -17.98
C ALA A 41 -7.94 -18.57 -17.02
N GLY A 42 -9.24 -18.45 -17.29
CA GLY A 42 -10.24 -19.10 -16.46
C GLY A 42 -10.20 -20.60 -16.56
N ASP A 43 -10.49 -21.26 -15.45
CA ASP A 43 -10.52 -22.72 -15.36
C ASP A 43 -11.93 -23.29 -15.11
N GLY A 44 -12.95 -22.42 -15.13
CA GLY A 44 -14.34 -22.79 -14.94
C GLY A 44 -14.64 -23.11 -13.48
N LEU A 45 -14.04 -22.35 -12.55
CA LEU A 45 -14.16 -22.58 -11.11
C LEU A 45 -15.64 -22.58 -10.68
N LEU A 46 -16.45 -21.69 -11.26
CA LEU A 46 -17.84 -21.52 -10.88
C LEU A 46 -18.72 -22.70 -11.33
N GLU A 47 -18.30 -23.45 -12.36
CA GLU A 47 -19.03 -24.59 -12.90
C GLU A 47 -18.48 -25.95 -12.42
N ARG A 48 -17.36 -25.97 -11.68
CA ARG A 48 -16.60 -27.17 -11.32
C ARG A 48 -16.54 -27.41 -9.80
N PRO A 49 -17.42 -28.25 -9.23
CA PRO A 49 -17.42 -28.54 -7.79
C PRO A 49 -16.11 -29.10 -7.24
N ASP A 50 -15.34 -29.80 -8.07
CA ASP A 50 -14.05 -30.33 -7.65
C ASP A 50 -12.94 -29.27 -7.62
N LEU A 51 -13.01 -28.23 -8.47
CA LEU A 51 -12.13 -27.06 -8.34
C LEU A 51 -12.53 -26.18 -7.15
N GLN A 52 -13.83 -26.08 -6.86
CA GLN A 52 -14.37 -25.43 -5.67
C GLN A 52 -13.83 -26.06 -4.39
N ALA A 53 -13.83 -27.40 -4.31
CA ALA A 53 -13.24 -28.13 -3.18
C ALA A 53 -11.74 -27.81 -2.97
N ILE A 54 -10.98 -27.55 -4.03
CA ILE A 54 -9.57 -27.13 -3.92
C ILE A 54 -9.47 -25.74 -3.27
N VAL A 55 -10.35 -24.82 -3.64
CA VAL A 55 -10.40 -23.48 -3.03
C VAL A 55 -10.84 -23.57 -1.57
N ASP A 56 -11.76 -24.48 -1.22
CA ASP A 56 -12.13 -24.71 0.19
C ASP A 56 -10.89 -25.16 1.00
N LEU A 57 -10.07 -26.06 0.46
CA LEU A 57 -8.78 -26.45 1.08
C LEU A 57 -7.79 -25.28 1.17
N GLN A 58 -7.75 -24.40 0.17
CA GLN A 58 -6.93 -23.18 0.15
C GLN A 58 -7.30 -22.24 1.31
N VAL A 59 -8.60 -22.00 1.50
CA VAL A 59 -9.15 -21.14 2.58
C VAL A 59 -8.85 -21.75 3.95
N LEU A 60 -8.97 -23.07 4.07
CA LEU A 60 -8.68 -23.82 5.29
C LEU A 60 -7.18 -24.06 5.53
N ARG A 61 -6.29 -23.61 4.62
CA ARG A 61 -4.84 -23.79 4.68
C ARG A 61 -4.42 -25.27 4.80
N ARG A 62 -5.15 -26.16 4.13
CA ARG A 62 -4.91 -27.62 4.12
C ARG A 62 -3.86 -27.98 3.07
N GLY A 63 -2.64 -27.47 3.25
CA GLY A 63 -1.54 -27.58 2.29
C GLY A 63 -1.16 -29.02 1.92
N ASP A 64 -1.16 -29.94 2.88
CA ASP A 64 -0.84 -31.36 2.62
C ASP A 64 -1.85 -32.01 1.66
N GLU A 65 -3.15 -31.73 1.83
CA GLU A 65 -4.20 -32.23 0.92
C GLU A 65 -4.08 -31.59 -0.47
N LEU A 66 -3.73 -30.31 -0.54
CA LEU A 66 -3.43 -29.65 -1.81
C LEU A 66 -2.24 -30.29 -2.54
N VAL A 67 -1.21 -30.72 -1.81
CA VAL A 67 -0.04 -31.43 -2.39
C VAL A 67 -0.46 -32.76 -3.01
N GLU A 68 -1.35 -33.53 -2.36
CA GLU A 68 -1.87 -34.79 -2.92
C GLU A 68 -2.56 -34.57 -4.27
N LEU A 69 -3.29 -33.47 -4.41
CA LEU A 69 -4.05 -33.12 -5.62
C LEU A 69 -3.17 -32.73 -6.82
N LEU A 70 -1.87 -32.47 -6.61
CA LEU A 70 -0.92 -32.34 -7.72
C LEU A 70 -0.80 -33.63 -8.54
N SER A 71 -1.17 -34.79 -8.00
CA SER A 71 -1.16 -36.07 -8.73
C SER A 71 -2.50 -36.40 -9.41
N SER A 72 -3.46 -35.46 -9.42
CA SER A 72 -4.78 -35.68 -10.03
C SER A 72 -4.69 -36.05 -11.52
N PRO A 73 -5.51 -36.98 -12.03
CA PRO A 73 -5.57 -37.25 -13.47
C PRO A 73 -6.08 -36.05 -14.27
N ASP A 74 -6.86 -35.15 -13.65
CA ASP A 74 -7.36 -33.92 -14.30
C ASP A 74 -6.33 -32.78 -14.22
N ALA A 75 -5.92 -32.27 -15.38
CA ALA A 75 -4.99 -31.17 -15.49
C ALA A 75 -5.53 -29.87 -14.88
N ALA A 76 -6.84 -29.61 -14.93
CA ALA A 76 -7.42 -28.41 -14.31
C ALA A 76 -7.32 -28.47 -12.78
N ALA A 77 -7.60 -29.64 -12.19
CA ALA A 77 -7.40 -29.87 -10.76
C ALA A 77 -5.93 -29.72 -10.34
N ARG A 78 -4.98 -30.29 -11.12
CA ARG A 78 -3.54 -30.11 -10.84
C ARG A 78 -3.12 -28.64 -10.89
N ALA A 79 -3.57 -27.89 -11.90
CA ALA A 79 -3.25 -26.47 -12.04
C ALA A 79 -3.83 -25.65 -10.89
N ARG A 80 -5.11 -25.88 -10.54
CA ARG A 80 -5.77 -25.20 -9.41
C ARG A 80 -5.12 -25.54 -8.08
N ALA A 81 -4.71 -26.79 -7.86
CA ALA A 81 -3.96 -27.19 -6.66
C ALA A 81 -2.59 -26.49 -6.57
N ALA A 82 -1.86 -26.43 -7.69
CA ALA A 82 -0.60 -25.68 -7.74
C ALA A 82 -0.81 -24.18 -7.46
N PHE A 83 -1.82 -23.56 -8.08
CA PHE A 83 -2.18 -22.18 -7.83
C PHE A 83 -2.52 -21.92 -6.35
N ALA A 84 -3.35 -22.79 -5.75
CA ALA A 84 -3.70 -22.73 -4.33
C ALA A 84 -2.47 -22.84 -3.43
N LEU A 85 -1.54 -23.76 -3.71
CA LEU A 85 -0.27 -23.90 -2.97
C LEU A 85 0.59 -22.63 -3.04
N GLY A 86 0.61 -21.97 -4.20
CA GLY A 86 1.25 -20.66 -4.37
C GLY A 86 0.55 -19.55 -3.60
N SER A 87 -0.78 -19.53 -3.63
CA SER A 87 -1.62 -18.57 -2.92
C SER A 87 -1.42 -18.68 -1.40
N VAL A 88 -1.32 -19.89 -0.85
CA VAL A 88 -1.11 -20.08 0.60
C VAL A 88 0.37 -20.05 1.00
N GLN A 89 1.29 -20.05 0.02
CA GLN A 89 2.75 -20.17 0.18
C GLN A 89 3.15 -21.33 1.10
N HIS A 90 2.69 -22.54 0.79
CA HIS A 90 2.98 -23.72 1.61
C HIS A 90 4.45 -24.17 1.46
N GLU A 91 5.26 -24.03 2.50
CA GLU A 91 6.71 -24.28 2.42
C GLU A 91 7.08 -25.73 2.09
N SER A 92 6.38 -26.72 2.65
CA SER A 92 6.66 -28.14 2.38
C SER A 92 6.30 -28.59 0.95
N ALA A 93 5.55 -27.77 0.21
CA ALA A 93 5.13 -28.10 -1.15
C ALA A 93 6.24 -27.96 -2.19
N VAL A 94 7.35 -27.29 -1.88
CA VAL A 94 8.44 -26.99 -2.84
C VAL A 94 8.90 -28.25 -3.58
N GLY A 95 9.17 -29.34 -2.86
CA GLY A 95 9.65 -30.59 -3.47
C GLY A 95 8.63 -31.20 -4.44
N ALA A 96 7.35 -31.21 -4.08
CA ALA A 96 6.28 -31.74 -4.91
C ALA A 96 6.06 -30.86 -6.16
N LEU A 97 6.09 -29.53 -6.00
CA LEU A 97 5.95 -28.57 -7.09
C LEU A 97 7.08 -28.70 -8.12
N VAL A 98 8.34 -28.82 -7.68
CA VAL A 98 9.48 -29.03 -8.59
C VAL A 98 9.28 -30.27 -9.48
N GLY A 99 8.67 -31.33 -8.94
CA GLY A 99 8.34 -32.54 -9.70
C GLY A 99 7.36 -32.31 -10.87
N HIS A 100 6.58 -31.23 -10.84
CA HIS A 100 5.54 -30.90 -11.83
C HIS A 100 5.94 -29.79 -12.82
N LEU A 101 7.19 -29.30 -12.78
CA LEU A 101 7.70 -28.32 -13.74
C LEU A 101 7.66 -28.78 -15.20
N ARG A 102 7.56 -30.10 -15.44
CA ARG A 102 7.48 -30.73 -16.76
C ARG A 102 6.10 -31.33 -17.06
N ASP A 103 5.03 -30.87 -16.41
CA ASP A 103 3.68 -31.35 -16.70
C ASP A 103 3.33 -31.16 -18.19
N THR A 104 2.55 -32.08 -18.75
CA THR A 104 2.09 -32.01 -20.14
C THR A 104 1.22 -30.78 -20.43
N ASP A 105 0.47 -30.28 -19.44
CA ASP A 105 -0.41 -29.12 -19.59
C ASP A 105 0.32 -27.83 -19.20
N ALA A 106 0.31 -26.84 -20.10
CA ALA A 106 1.00 -25.56 -19.88
C ALA A 106 0.43 -24.76 -18.70
N ARG A 107 -0.88 -24.90 -18.39
CA ARG A 107 -1.51 -24.22 -17.25
C ARG A 107 -0.96 -24.75 -15.94
N VAL A 108 -0.77 -26.07 -15.83
CA VAL A 108 -0.16 -26.71 -14.67
C VAL A 108 1.26 -26.18 -14.49
N ARG A 109 2.06 -26.17 -15.57
CA ARG A 109 3.43 -25.63 -15.50
C ARG A 109 3.46 -24.17 -15.06
N ALA A 110 2.59 -23.31 -15.61
CA ALA A 110 2.51 -21.91 -15.22
C ALA A 110 2.13 -21.73 -13.74
N ASP A 111 1.13 -22.46 -13.24
CA ASP A 111 0.68 -22.34 -11.85
C ASP A 111 1.68 -22.97 -10.85
N VAL A 112 2.40 -24.03 -11.25
CA VAL A 112 3.55 -24.58 -10.50
C VAL A 112 4.68 -23.55 -10.38
N VAL A 113 5.04 -22.90 -11.50
CA VAL A 113 6.09 -21.88 -11.53
C VAL A 113 5.68 -20.67 -10.71
N PHE A 114 4.42 -20.23 -10.81
CA PHE A 114 3.86 -19.20 -9.95
C PHE A 114 4.05 -19.57 -8.48
N ALA A 115 3.66 -20.77 -8.07
CA ALA A 115 3.76 -21.24 -6.69
C ALA A 115 5.20 -21.23 -6.17
N LEU A 116 6.15 -21.77 -6.95
CA LEU A 116 7.57 -21.72 -6.63
C LEU A 116 8.09 -20.28 -6.54
N GLY A 117 7.55 -19.36 -7.33
CA GLY A 117 7.86 -17.93 -7.26
C GLY A 117 7.44 -17.25 -5.96
N GLN A 118 6.53 -17.85 -5.18
CA GLN A 118 6.04 -17.29 -3.92
C GLN A 118 6.69 -17.89 -2.67
N THR A 119 7.60 -18.87 -2.80
CA THR A 119 8.21 -19.55 -1.64
C THR A 119 9.44 -18.85 -1.08
N ALA A 120 9.91 -17.77 -1.73
CA ALA A 120 11.18 -17.08 -1.43
C ALA A 120 12.44 -17.98 -1.42
N ASP A 121 12.33 -19.25 -1.83
CA ASP A 121 13.40 -20.22 -1.77
C ASP A 121 14.32 -20.10 -3.00
N SER A 122 15.54 -19.59 -2.78
CA SER A 122 16.52 -19.45 -3.86
C SER A 122 17.07 -20.77 -4.42
N THR A 123 16.89 -21.89 -3.71
CA THR A 123 17.39 -23.21 -4.11
C THR A 123 16.62 -23.80 -5.29
N VAL A 124 15.43 -23.28 -5.60
CA VAL A 124 14.62 -23.72 -6.75
C VAL A 124 15.15 -23.20 -8.09
N ALA A 125 16.02 -22.19 -8.09
CA ALA A 125 16.48 -21.52 -9.29
C ALA A 125 17.10 -22.44 -10.36
N PRO A 126 17.93 -23.45 -10.04
CA PRO A 126 18.42 -24.41 -11.04
C PRO A 126 17.30 -25.13 -11.78
N ALA A 127 16.29 -25.61 -11.06
CA ALA A 127 15.14 -26.30 -11.67
C ALA A 127 14.31 -25.37 -12.57
N LEU A 128 14.12 -24.12 -12.17
CA LEU A 128 13.43 -23.12 -13.01
C LEU A 128 14.19 -22.84 -14.32
N PHE A 129 15.51 -22.72 -14.28
CA PHE A 129 16.28 -22.53 -15.52
C PHE A 129 16.27 -23.76 -16.42
N ASP A 130 16.29 -24.96 -15.84
CA ASP A 130 16.23 -26.21 -16.61
C ASP A 130 14.85 -26.34 -17.28
N ALA A 131 13.77 -25.97 -16.57
CA ALA A 131 12.44 -25.87 -17.15
C ALA A 131 12.37 -24.83 -18.29
N TYR A 132 12.96 -23.63 -18.09
CA TYR A 132 12.99 -22.59 -19.12
C TYR A 132 13.69 -23.03 -20.39
N ALA A 133 14.76 -23.82 -20.29
CA ALA A 133 15.53 -24.30 -21.44
C ALA A 133 14.71 -25.23 -22.36
N GLU A 134 13.70 -25.91 -21.82
CA GLU A 134 12.84 -26.86 -22.53
C GLU A 134 11.47 -26.26 -22.89
N GLU A 135 11.09 -25.13 -22.27
CA GLU A 135 9.77 -24.54 -22.41
C GLU A 135 9.58 -23.82 -23.76
N THR A 136 8.39 -24.01 -24.35
CA THR A 136 7.99 -23.39 -25.64
C THR A 136 6.79 -22.46 -25.49
N ASP A 137 5.99 -22.62 -24.43
CA ASP A 137 4.87 -21.75 -24.12
C ASP A 137 5.37 -20.40 -23.57
N THR A 138 4.98 -19.31 -24.24
CA THR A 138 5.46 -17.96 -23.90
C THR A 138 4.95 -17.48 -22.53
N GLU A 139 3.76 -17.90 -22.10
CA GLU A 139 3.22 -17.50 -20.80
C GLU A 139 3.91 -18.28 -19.67
N VAL A 140 4.24 -19.55 -19.88
CA VAL A 140 5.08 -20.28 -18.91
C VAL A 140 6.49 -19.69 -18.85
N GLN A 141 7.10 -19.35 -19.98
CA GLN A 141 8.39 -18.66 -20.02
C GLN A 141 8.36 -17.32 -19.26
N ARG A 142 7.27 -16.56 -19.38
CA ARG A 142 7.06 -15.32 -18.62
C ARG A 142 7.06 -15.59 -17.13
N GLU A 143 6.24 -16.52 -16.65
CA GLU A 143 6.17 -16.88 -15.22
C GLU A 143 7.52 -17.39 -14.71
N LEU A 144 8.29 -18.13 -15.52
CA LEU A 144 9.62 -18.62 -15.15
C LEU A 144 10.60 -17.47 -14.88
N LEU A 145 10.64 -16.47 -15.77
CA LEU A 145 11.45 -15.27 -15.56
C LEU A 145 11.00 -14.49 -14.32
N GLU A 146 9.69 -14.44 -14.08
CA GLU A 146 9.14 -13.78 -12.89
C GLU A 146 9.53 -14.47 -11.59
N ALA A 147 9.37 -15.80 -11.52
CA ALA A 147 9.77 -16.62 -10.38
C ALA A 147 11.27 -16.49 -10.13
N LEU A 148 12.10 -16.55 -11.16
CA LEU A 148 13.55 -16.33 -11.06
C LEU A 148 13.90 -14.96 -10.47
N GLY A 149 13.20 -13.90 -10.87
CA GLY A 149 13.38 -12.56 -10.29
C GLY A 149 12.94 -12.45 -8.83
N LYS A 150 11.91 -13.20 -8.43
CA LYS A 150 11.37 -13.22 -7.06
C LYS A 150 12.21 -14.07 -6.10
N THR A 151 12.80 -15.18 -6.55
CA THR A 151 13.47 -16.16 -5.67
C THR A 151 14.98 -16.24 -5.87
N GLY A 152 15.48 -16.04 -7.09
CA GLY A 152 16.87 -16.35 -7.43
C GLY A 152 17.92 -15.57 -6.63
N GLY A 153 19.12 -16.14 -6.42
CA GLY A 153 20.26 -15.47 -5.78
C GLY A 153 21.30 -14.91 -6.77
N HIS A 154 22.46 -14.48 -6.26
CA HIS A 154 23.58 -14.00 -7.10
C HIS A 154 23.97 -14.95 -8.25
N PRO A 155 24.03 -16.29 -8.07
CA PRO A 155 24.29 -17.21 -9.17
C PRO A 155 23.20 -17.19 -10.24
N ALA A 156 21.93 -17.05 -9.83
CA ALA A 156 20.80 -16.99 -10.73
C ALA A 156 20.83 -15.72 -11.60
N LEU A 157 21.17 -14.56 -11.02
CA LEU A 157 21.33 -13.32 -11.81
C LEU A 157 22.39 -13.47 -12.90
N ARG A 158 23.53 -14.12 -12.61
CA ARG A 158 24.57 -14.39 -13.63
C ARG A 158 24.05 -15.30 -14.75
N ARG A 159 23.30 -16.35 -14.42
CA ARG A 159 22.72 -17.26 -15.42
C ARG A 159 21.60 -16.57 -16.23
N LEU A 160 20.79 -15.72 -15.60
CA LEU A 160 19.75 -14.92 -16.23
C LEU A 160 20.32 -13.96 -17.28
N LEU A 161 21.53 -13.44 -17.06
CA LEU A 161 22.22 -12.57 -18.02
C LEU A 161 22.65 -13.30 -19.29
N ALA A 162 23.10 -14.54 -19.15
CA ALA A 162 23.51 -15.38 -20.26
C ALA A 162 22.31 -15.93 -21.06
N LEU A 163 21.08 -15.73 -20.57
CA LEU A 163 19.87 -16.23 -21.19
C LEU A 163 19.49 -15.39 -22.41
N SER A 164 19.33 -16.04 -23.56
CA SER A 164 18.69 -15.44 -24.71
C SER A 164 17.19 -15.44 -24.49
N VAL A 165 16.58 -14.25 -24.46
CA VAL A 165 15.14 -14.07 -24.28
C VAL A 165 14.53 -13.48 -25.56
N PRO A 166 13.39 -13.97 -26.04
CA PRO A 166 12.67 -13.37 -27.16
C PRO A 166 12.33 -11.89 -26.87
N PRO A 167 12.23 -11.01 -27.90
CA PRO A 167 11.86 -9.60 -27.72
C PRO A 167 10.58 -9.38 -26.91
N THR A 168 9.60 -10.29 -27.04
CA THR A 168 8.32 -10.25 -26.30
C THR A 168 8.47 -10.47 -24.79
N LEU A 169 9.57 -11.09 -24.35
CA LEU A 169 9.86 -11.37 -22.94
C LEU A 169 10.93 -10.46 -22.34
N GLU A 170 11.50 -9.54 -23.12
CA GLU A 170 12.48 -8.58 -22.61
C GLU A 170 11.96 -7.69 -21.47
N PRO A 171 10.70 -7.20 -21.47
CA PRO A 171 10.16 -6.45 -20.34
C PRO A 171 10.13 -7.29 -19.06
N THR A 172 9.76 -8.56 -19.17
CA THR A 172 9.73 -9.51 -18.03
C THR A 172 11.14 -9.78 -17.52
N TRP A 173 12.11 -9.98 -18.42
CA TRP A 173 13.52 -10.11 -18.07
C TRP A 173 14.03 -8.87 -17.33
N ALA A 174 13.72 -7.66 -17.83
CA ALA A 174 14.13 -6.41 -17.21
C ALA A 174 13.53 -6.24 -15.81
N MET A 175 12.24 -6.59 -15.65
CA MET A 175 11.58 -6.60 -14.35
C MET A 175 12.17 -7.63 -13.38
N ALA A 176 12.56 -8.82 -13.88
CA ALA A 176 13.24 -9.82 -13.06
C ALA A 176 14.57 -9.27 -12.51
N VAL A 177 15.38 -8.63 -13.35
CA VAL A 177 16.63 -7.94 -12.91
C VAL A 177 16.32 -6.79 -11.95
N ALA A 178 15.24 -6.04 -12.16
CA ALA A 178 14.79 -5.01 -11.22
C ALA A 178 14.46 -5.59 -9.84
N ARG A 179 13.77 -6.73 -9.77
CA ARG A 179 13.48 -7.44 -8.52
C ARG A 179 14.76 -7.91 -7.80
N PHE A 180 15.77 -8.40 -8.52
CA PHE A 180 17.10 -8.66 -7.94
C PHE A 180 17.69 -7.42 -7.28
N GLY A 181 17.71 -6.28 -7.99
CA GLY A 181 18.27 -5.03 -7.49
C GLY A 181 17.55 -4.48 -6.26
N ILE A 182 16.22 -4.61 -6.19
CA ILE A 182 15.42 -4.18 -5.02
C ILE A 182 15.79 -4.96 -3.77
N ARG A 183 16.24 -6.21 -3.93
CA ARG A 183 16.74 -7.07 -2.83
C ARG A 183 18.26 -6.94 -2.61
N GLY A 184 18.90 -5.91 -3.17
CA GLY A 184 20.35 -5.68 -2.98
C GLY A 184 21.25 -6.62 -3.79
N ILE A 185 20.72 -7.36 -4.77
CA ILE A 185 21.52 -8.26 -5.62
C ILE A 185 21.82 -7.56 -6.94
N HIS A 186 23.08 -7.18 -7.12
CA HIS A 186 23.52 -6.36 -8.25
C HIS A 186 24.51 -7.09 -9.16
N ASN A 187 24.52 -6.69 -10.44
CA ASN A 187 25.52 -7.12 -11.42
C ASN A 187 25.73 -6.00 -12.45
N ALA A 188 26.99 -5.61 -12.69
CA ALA A 188 27.32 -4.45 -13.53
C ALA A 188 26.88 -4.62 -15.00
N ASP A 189 27.01 -5.82 -15.57
CA ASP A 189 26.58 -6.10 -16.94
C ASP A 189 25.05 -6.05 -17.06
N ALA A 190 24.34 -6.48 -16.00
CA ALA A 190 22.89 -6.46 -15.93
C ALA A 190 22.39 -5.02 -15.96
N VAL A 191 22.99 -4.17 -15.13
CA VAL A 191 22.70 -2.73 -15.06
C VAL A 191 23.02 -2.04 -16.39
N THR A 192 24.14 -2.41 -17.02
CA THR A 192 24.53 -1.89 -18.34
C THR A 192 23.49 -2.25 -19.41
N ARG A 193 22.99 -3.49 -19.40
CA ARG A 193 21.91 -3.94 -20.31
C ARG A 193 20.60 -3.21 -20.04
N LEU A 194 20.20 -3.01 -18.78
CA LEU A 194 19.01 -2.20 -18.46
C LEU A 194 19.15 -0.76 -18.98
N ALA A 195 20.32 -0.14 -18.78
CA ALA A 195 20.58 1.22 -19.27
C ALA A 195 20.53 1.33 -20.81
N LEU A 196 20.93 0.27 -21.53
CA LEU A 196 20.76 0.16 -22.98
C LEU A 196 19.28 0.09 -23.38
N GLN A 197 18.48 -0.69 -22.65
CA GLN A 197 17.06 -0.90 -22.92
C GLN A 197 16.21 0.35 -22.70
N LEU A 198 16.71 1.37 -21.99
CA LEU A 198 16.03 2.69 -21.88
C LEU A 198 15.84 3.41 -23.22
N SER A 199 16.56 3.02 -24.28
CA SER A 199 16.37 3.56 -25.63
C SER A 199 15.60 2.61 -26.56
N ALA A 200 14.99 1.55 -26.03
CA ALA A 200 14.18 0.61 -26.80
C ALA A 200 12.91 1.27 -27.38
N PRO A 201 12.39 0.81 -28.52
CA PRO A 201 11.13 1.33 -29.08
C PRO A 201 9.91 0.98 -28.23
N SER A 202 9.92 -0.16 -27.53
CA SER A 202 8.83 -0.60 -26.64
C SER A 202 8.80 0.24 -25.35
N ALA A 203 7.66 0.87 -25.07
CA ALA A 203 7.45 1.64 -23.83
C ALA A 203 7.49 0.74 -22.59
N ASP A 204 6.88 -0.45 -22.65
CA ASP A 204 6.88 -1.43 -21.56
C ASP A 204 8.31 -1.87 -21.20
N LEU A 205 9.17 -2.06 -22.20
CA LEU A 205 10.57 -2.42 -21.97
C LEU A 205 11.33 -1.25 -21.32
N ARG A 206 11.10 -0.02 -21.78
CA ARG A 206 11.70 1.17 -21.17
C ARG A 206 11.25 1.33 -19.72
N GLU A 207 9.95 1.15 -19.43
CA GLU A 207 9.38 1.24 -18.08
C GLU A 207 9.96 0.15 -17.17
N ALA A 208 9.95 -1.11 -17.61
CA ALA A 208 10.50 -2.22 -16.85
C ALA A 208 12.00 -2.05 -16.54
N ALA A 209 12.78 -1.54 -17.51
CA ALA A 209 14.19 -1.24 -17.30
C ALA A 209 14.40 -0.03 -16.36
N ALA A 210 13.58 1.01 -16.51
CA ALA A 210 13.63 2.19 -15.66
C ALA A 210 13.25 1.90 -14.20
N TYR A 211 12.40 0.91 -13.96
CA TYR A 211 11.97 0.50 -12.62
C TYR A 211 13.14 0.15 -11.69
N TYR A 212 14.20 -0.50 -12.21
CA TYR A 212 15.43 -0.76 -11.46
C TYR A 212 16.02 0.54 -10.89
N PHE A 213 16.29 1.52 -11.76
CA PHE A 213 16.92 2.79 -11.36
C PHE A 213 16.01 3.61 -10.45
N GLY A 214 14.69 3.53 -10.67
CA GLY A 214 13.69 4.21 -9.86
C GLY A 214 13.56 3.64 -8.44
N ARG A 215 13.75 2.33 -8.25
CA ARG A 215 13.48 1.66 -6.95
C ARG A 215 14.73 1.31 -6.15
N VAL A 216 15.87 1.06 -6.81
CA VAL A 216 17.16 0.87 -6.13
C VAL A 216 17.61 2.21 -5.54
N ARG A 217 17.67 2.30 -4.21
CA ARG A 217 17.99 3.55 -3.49
C ARG A 217 19.47 3.91 -3.59
N GLU A 218 20.34 2.90 -3.56
CA GLU A 218 21.79 3.08 -3.66
C GLU A 218 22.19 3.45 -5.08
N THR A 219 23.04 4.46 -5.23
CA THR A 219 23.54 4.92 -6.54
C THR A 219 24.82 4.20 -6.98
N ALA A 220 25.62 3.72 -6.01
CA ALA A 220 26.88 3.03 -6.27
C ALA A 220 26.76 1.86 -7.27
N PRO A 221 25.74 0.96 -7.18
CA PRO A 221 25.60 -0.16 -8.11
C PRO A 221 25.37 0.22 -9.58
N TRP A 222 25.02 1.48 -9.86
CA TRP A 222 24.71 1.93 -11.21
C TRP A 222 25.34 3.26 -11.59
N ALA A 223 26.32 3.74 -10.82
CA ALA A 223 27.00 5.01 -11.06
C ALA A 223 27.59 5.11 -12.48
N GLU A 224 28.16 4.02 -13.00
CA GLU A 224 28.70 3.96 -14.37
C GLU A 224 27.63 4.12 -15.45
N ALA A 225 26.39 3.70 -15.19
CA ALA A 225 25.27 3.83 -16.10
C ALA A 225 24.61 5.22 -16.06
N ALA A 226 24.91 6.05 -15.06
CA ALA A 226 24.23 7.32 -14.82
C ALA A 226 24.26 8.30 -16.03
N PRO A 227 25.39 8.47 -16.78
CA PRO A 227 25.39 9.31 -17.98
C PRO A 227 24.39 8.82 -19.05
N ARG A 228 24.24 7.51 -19.19
CA ARG A 228 23.31 6.90 -20.15
C ARG A 228 21.86 7.02 -19.70
N VAL A 229 21.60 6.88 -18.40
CA VAL A 229 20.28 7.12 -17.81
C VAL A 229 19.82 8.56 -18.10
N ARG A 230 20.67 9.56 -17.82
CA ARG A 230 20.39 10.98 -18.13
C ARG A 230 20.13 11.21 -19.61
N ALA A 231 21.01 10.68 -20.46
CA ALA A 231 20.88 10.86 -21.90
C ALA A 231 19.61 10.21 -22.47
N SER A 232 19.18 9.08 -21.90
CA SER A 232 17.94 8.43 -22.30
C SER A 232 16.73 9.22 -21.83
N PHE A 233 16.70 9.65 -20.56
CA PHE A 233 15.64 10.50 -20.02
C PHE A 233 15.41 11.77 -20.85
N ALA A 234 16.49 12.46 -21.23
CA ALA A 234 16.41 13.70 -22.00
C ALA A 234 15.87 13.51 -23.44
N ARG A 235 15.98 12.30 -24.01
CA ARG A 235 15.47 11.98 -25.36
C ARG A 235 14.06 11.40 -25.35
N MET A 236 13.57 10.91 -24.21
CA MET A 236 12.24 10.34 -24.10
C MET A 236 11.17 11.41 -24.36
N ALA A 237 10.06 11.00 -24.98
CA ALA A 237 8.92 11.87 -25.18
C ALA A 237 8.30 12.30 -23.83
N PRO A 238 7.66 13.48 -23.75
CA PRO A 238 6.83 13.84 -22.61
C PRO A 238 5.75 12.77 -22.36
N GLY A 239 5.48 12.43 -21.10
CA GLY A 239 4.53 11.36 -20.75
C GLY A 239 5.04 9.92 -20.96
N ASP A 240 6.31 9.71 -21.34
CA ASP A 240 6.87 8.36 -21.41
C ASP A 240 6.92 7.72 -20.00
N PRO A 241 6.30 6.54 -19.78
CA PRO A 241 6.18 5.95 -18.43
C PRO A 241 7.54 5.68 -17.77
N ALA A 242 8.60 5.44 -18.54
CA ALA A 242 9.93 5.26 -18.01
C ALA A 242 10.45 6.51 -17.27
N LYS A 243 10.06 7.72 -17.71
CA LYS A 243 10.46 8.98 -17.07
C LYS A 243 9.99 9.06 -15.62
N MET A 244 8.85 8.45 -15.28
CA MET A 244 8.32 8.42 -13.92
C MET A 244 9.33 7.78 -12.95
N HIS A 245 10.02 6.72 -13.36
CA HIS A 245 11.03 6.06 -12.53
C HIS A 245 12.39 6.77 -12.60
N LEU A 246 12.81 7.17 -13.80
CA LEU A 246 14.12 7.77 -14.03
C LEU A 246 14.27 9.14 -13.36
N VAL A 247 13.21 9.95 -13.26
CA VAL A 247 13.29 11.28 -12.63
C VAL A 247 13.70 11.18 -11.15
N LEU A 248 13.22 10.15 -10.43
CA LEU A 248 13.65 9.87 -9.06
C LEU A 248 15.12 9.42 -9.02
N ALA A 249 15.53 8.58 -9.97
CA ALA A 249 16.91 8.11 -10.06
C ALA A 249 17.88 9.29 -10.28
N ILE A 250 17.54 10.20 -11.19
CA ILE A 250 18.32 11.41 -11.48
C ILE A 250 18.42 12.30 -10.23
N GLY A 251 17.30 12.53 -9.52
CA GLY A 251 17.32 13.28 -8.27
C GLY A 251 18.29 12.73 -7.22
N ARG A 252 18.36 11.40 -7.06
CA ARG A 252 19.27 10.73 -6.12
C ARG A 252 20.75 10.89 -6.44
N LEU A 253 21.09 11.22 -7.69
CA LEU A 253 22.48 11.49 -8.07
C LEU A 253 22.98 12.84 -7.53
N GLN A 254 22.06 13.75 -7.18
CA GLN A 254 22.35 15.06 -6.60
C GLN A 254 23.36 15.89 -7.41
N ALA A 255 23.41 15.71 -8.74
CA ALA A 255 24.26 16.54 -9.58
C ALA A 255 23.55 17.86 -9.88
N SER A 256 24.20 18.99 -9.57
CA SER A 256 23.65 20.34 -9.80
C SER A 256 23.27 20.60 -11.27
N SER A 257 23.94 19.94 -12.21
CA SER A 257 23.60 19.99 -13.64
C SER A 257 22.20 19.44 -13.98
N ASP A 258 21.62 18.61 -13.11
CA ASP A 258 20.32 17.98 -13.32
C ASP A 258 19.14 18.87 -12.87
N VAL A 259 19.39 19.91 -12.07
CA VAL A 259 18.33 20.75 -11.47
C VAL A 259 17.43 21.39 -12.53
N GLY A 260 18.00 22.00 -13.58
CA GLY A 260 17.22 22.62 -14.64
C GLY A 260 16.32 21.62 -15.39
N LEU A 261 16.80 20.40 -15.58
CA LEU A 261 16.03 19.31 -16.19
C LEU A 261 14.86 18.89 -15.29
N LEU A 262 15.08 18.76 -13.99
CA LEU A 262 14.05 18.42 -13.01
C LEU A 262 12.97 19.53 -12.90
N ILE A 263 13.37 20.80 -12.87
CA ILE A 263 12.45 21.95 -12.88
C ILE A 263 11.59 21.96 -14.15
N SER A 264 12.21 21.78 -15.32
CA SER A 264 11.46 21.72 -16.59
C SER A 264 10.48 20.55 -16.61
N THR A 265 10.87 19.40 -16.05
CA THR A 265 10.00 18.22 -15.95
C THR A 265 8.81 18.49 -15.04
N LEU A 266 9.04 19.06 -13.85
CA LEU A 266 7.99 19.45 -12.91
C LEU A 266 6.99 20.43 -13.51
N SER A 267 7.42 21.34 -14.38
CA SER A 267 6.55 22.40 -14.90
C SER A 267 5.83 22.06 -16.20
N SER A 268 6.29 21.05 -16.95
CA SER A 268 5.82 20.84 -18.34
C SER A 268 5.49 19.41 -18.74
N ASP A 269 5.86 18.39 -17.95
CA ASP A 269 5.52 17.02 -18.33
C ASP A 269 3.99 16.80 -18.22
N PRO A 270 3.31 16.25 -19.24
CA PRO A 270 1.86 16.10 -19.22
C PRO A 270 1.40 15.09 -18.15
N ASP A 271 2.23 14.12 -17.79
CA ASP A 271 1.87 13.12 -16.79
C ASP A 271 2.13 13.66 -15.37
N TRP A 272 1.06 13.78 -14.58
CA TRP A 272 1.12 14.27 -13.22
C TRP A 272 2.02 13.39 -12.33
N ARG A 273 2.15 12.08 -12.61
CA ARG A 273 3.00 11.16 -11.85
C ARG A 273 4.48 11.46 -12.06
N ILE A 274 4.84 11.86 -13.27
CA ILE A 274 6.19 12.32 -13.61
C ILE A 274 6.46 13.64 -12.89
N ARG A 275 5.51 14.58 -12.90
CA ARG A 275 5.62 15.87 -12.17
C ARG A 275 5.73 15.66 -10.65
N THR A 276 4.91 14.80 -10.06
CA THR A 276 4.97 14.41 -8.64
C THR A 276 6.35 13.88 -8.28
N ASN A 277 6.91 12.99 -9.10
CA ASN A 277 8.24 12.44 -8.87
C ASN A 277 9.35 13.46 -9.13
N ALA A 278 9.16 14.43 -10.04
CA ALA A 278 10.07 15.54 -10.24
C ALA A 278 10.12 16.48 -9.01
N ALA A 279 8.95 16.84 -8.44
CA ALA A 279 8.88 17.58 -7.19
C ALA A 279 9.63 16.86 -6.06
N ARG A 280 9.40 15.55 -5.90
CA ARG A 280 10.12 14.72 -4.92
C ARG A 280 11.63 14.68 -5.18
N ALA A 281 12.05 14.57 -6.44
CA ALA A 281 13.46 14.55 -6.83
C ALA A 281 14.17 15.87 -6.47
N LEU A 282 13.51 17.03 -6.67
CA LEU A 282 14.03 18.35 -6.27
C LEU A 282 14.29 18.44 -4.75
N GLY A 283 13.54 17.69 -3.94
CA GLY A 283 13.78 17.56 -2.50
C GLY A 283 15.15 16.95 -2.14
N SER A 284 15.91 16.41 -3.09
CA SER A 284 17.29 15.94 -2.86
C SER A 284 18.34 17.05 -2.87
N PHE A 285 17.95 18.28 -3.22
CA PHE A 285 18.83 19.44 -3.35
C PHE A 285 18.59 20.46 -2.24
N ASP A 286 19.48 21.46 -2.16
CA ASP A 286 19.30 22.62 -1.28
C ASP A 286 18.30 23.61 -1.92
N LEU A 287 17.26 24.00 -1.19
CA LEU A 287 16.23 24.92 -1.67
C LEU A 287 16.61 26.40 -1.53
N THR A 288 17.81 26.72 -1.01
CA THR A 288 18.31 28.10 -0.98
C THR A 288 18.55 28.66 -2.38
N GLU A 289 18.68 27.80 -3.40
CA GLU A 289 18.66 28.22 -4.79
C GLU A 289 17.27 28.72 -5.21
N ARG A 290 17.18 30.02 -5.52
CA ARG A 290 15.90 30.70 -5.81
C ARG A 290 15.08 30.00 -6.90
N SER A 291 15.72 29.55 -7.98
CA SER A 291 15.09 28.87 -9.12
C SER A 291 14.31 27.62 -8.70
N LEU A 292 14.86 26.86 -7.76
CA LEU A 292 14.31 25.59 -7.28
C LEU A 292 13.13 25.86 -6.35
N GLY A 293 13.31 26.77 -5.39
CA GLY A 293 12.23 27.21 -4.52
C GLY A 293 11.03 27.70 -5.33
N ASP A 294 11.25 28.57 -6.33
CA ASP A 294 10.20 29.09 -7.20
C ASP A 294 9.47 27.99 -7.97
N ALA A 295 10.18 26.97 -8.46
CA ALA A 295 9.56 25.83 -9.13
C ALA A 295 8.61 25.06 -8.22
N LEU A 296 8.99 24.83 -6.96
CA LEU A 296 8.14 24.14 -5.98
C LEU A 296 6.94 24.99 -5.55
N PHE A 297 7.12 26.30 -5.34
CA PHE A 297 6.00 27.20 -5.03
C PHE A 297 4.99 27.27 -6.18
N ASN A 298 5.45 27.29 -7.43
CA ASN A 298 4.56 27.23 -8.59
C ASN A 298 3.78 25.91 -8.66
N ALA A 299 4.39 24.80 -8.20
CA ALA A 299 3.75 23.49 -8.17
C ALA A 299 2.67 23.35 -7.08
N LEU A 300 2.57 24.28 -6.11
CA LEU A 300 1.49 24.28 -5.10
C LEU A 300 0.11 24.50 -5.71
N VAL A 301 0.03 25.08 -6.91
CA VAL A 301 -1.23 25.31 -7.66
C VAL A 301 -1.31 24.43 -8.91
N ASP A 302 -0.58 23.31 -8.94
CA ASP A 302 -0.67 22.35 -10.05
C ASP A 302 -2.10 21.78 -10.14
N SER A 303 -2.55 21.53 -11.37
CA SER A 303 -3.82 20.88 -11.68
C SER A 303 -4.04 19.55 -10.96
N SER A 304 -2.97 18.82 -10.63
CA SER A 304 -3.04 17.56 -9.91
C SER A 304 -2.80 17.80 -8.41
N PRO A 305 -3.74 17.37 -7.53
CA PRO A 305 -3.56 17.50 -6.08
C PRO A 305 -2.33 16.72 -5.59
N HIS A 306 -1.97 15.62 -6.26
CA HIS A 306 -0.78 14.84 -5.92
C HIS A 306 0.53 15.62 -6.14
N VAL A 307 0.59 16.50 -7.14
CA VAL A 307 1.77 17.35 -7.38
C VAL A 307 1.84 18.44 -6.31
N ALA A 308 0.72 19.12 -6.05
CA ALA A 308 0.62 20.19 -5.05
C ALA A 308 1.02 19.72 -3.64
N VAL A 309 0.40 18.64 -3.14
CA VAL A 309 0.71 18.06 -1.82
C VAL A 309 2.16 17.57 -1.74
N THR A 310 2.70 17.01 -2.84
CA THR A 310 4.11 16.59 -2.86
C THR A 310 5.06 17.78 -2.82
N ALA A 311 4.77 18.86 -3.55
CA ALA A 311 5.57 20.08 -3.51
C ALA A 311 5.53 20.74 -2.13
N ALA A 312 4.35 20.80 -1.50
CA ALA A 312 4.17 21.25 -0.12
C ALA A 312 5.01 20.44 0.86
N GLY A 313 4.92 19.11 0.80
CA GLY A 313 5.71 18.21 1.66
C GLY A 313 7.22 18.37 1.46
N VAL A 314 7.69 18.62 0.24
CA VAL A 314 9.11 18.88 -0.04
C VAL A 314 9.55 20.21 0.57
N LEU A 315 8.77 21.28 0.43
CA LEU A 315 9.03 22.57 1.08
C LEU A 315 9.05 22.43 2.61
N ALA A 316 8.09 21.69 3.17
CA ALA A 316 7.97 21.42 4.59
C ALA A 316 9.03 20.48 5.16
N GLY A 317 9.81 19.80 4.32
CA GLY A 317 10.97 19.00 4.74
C GLY A 317 12.28 19.80 4.81
N LYS A 318 12.27 21.09 4.45
CA LYS A 318 13.50 21.88 4.18
C LYS A 318 13.59 23.15 5.02
N ASP A 319 14.80 23.62 5.28
CA ASP A 319 15.02 24.89 5.97
C ASP A 319 14.75 26.04 5.00
N LEU A 320 13.60 26.70 5.17
CA LEU A 320 13.17 27.79 4.30
C LEU A 320 13.74 29.13 4.78
N THR A 321 14.06 30.03 3.84
CA THR A 321 14.43 31.40 4.19
C THR A 321 13.21 32.17 4.74
N PRO A 322 13.39 33.27 5.49
CA PRO A 322 12.27 34.09 5.96
C PRO A 322 11.34 34.57 4.84
N GLU A 323 11.88 34.85 3.66
CA GLU A 323 11.10 35.19 2.46
C GLU A 323 10.23 34.01 1.99
N GLN A 324 10.80 32.80 1.94
CA GLN A 324 10.07 31.58 1.56
C GLN A 324 9.01 31.22 2.61
N THR A 325 9.31 31.33 3.91
CA THR A 325 8.33 31.12 4.99
C THR A 325 7.17 32.12 4.89
N ASN A 326 7.44 33.39 4.56
CA ASN A 326 6.38 34.37 4.32
C ASN A 326 5.49 33.98 3.14
N ARG A 327 6.07 33.46 2.05
CA ARG A 327 5.31 32.95 0.91
C ARG A 327 4.45 31.76 1.29
N VAL A 328 4.93 30.85 2.14
CA VAL A 328 4.13 29.75 2.66
C VAL A 328 2.92 30.25 3.43
N ALA A 329 3.11 31.16 4.39
CA ALA A 329 2.01 31.73 5.17
C ALA A 329 0.97 32.43 4.27
N GLN A 330 1.43 33.28 3.34
CA GLN A 330 0.55 33.94 2.36
C GLN A 330 -0.19 32.94 1.48
N TRP A 331 0.45 31.83 1.11
CA TRP A 331 -0.19 30.80 0.31
C TRP A 331 -1.31 30.11 1.09
N ILE A 332 -1.07 29.74 2.36
CA ILE A 332 -2.07 29.12 3.24
C ILE A 332 -3.29 30.05 3.41
N ASP A 333 -3.06 31.32 3.73
CA ASP A 333 -4.13 32.31 3.91
C ASP A 333 -4.96 32.52 2.63
N ALA A 334 -4.33 32.38 1.46
CA ALA A 334 -4.98 32.57 0.16
C ALA A 334 -5.78 31.35 -0.34
N HIS A 335 -5.60 30.17 0.27
CA HIS A 335 -6.22 28.91 -0.16
C HIS A 335 -6.89 28.16 1.00
N PRO A 336 -7.90 28.77 1.68
CA PRO A 336 -8.54 28.19 2.85
C PRO A 336 -9.24 26.85 2.57
N ASP A 337 -9.66 26.59 1.32
CA ASP A 337 -10.35 25.35 0.93
C ASP A 337 -9.39 24.20 0.59
N ASP A 338 -8.08 24.46 0.42
CA ASP A 338 -7.07 23.43 0.14
C ASP A 338 -6.31 23.04 1.40
N TRP A 339 -7.05 22.45 2.35
CA TRP A 339 -6.52 22.05 3.65
C TRP A 339 -5.40 21.01 3.54
N GLN A 340 -5.36 20.20 2.47
CA GLN A 340 -4.35 19.14 2.31
C GLN A 340 -2.98 19.72 1.97
N THR A 341 -2.94 20.63 1.00
CA THR A 341 -1.71 21.31 0.62
C THR A 341 -1.29 22.28 1.72
N ALA A 342 -2.24 22.99 2.33
CA ALA A 342 -1.97 23.86 3.48
C ALA A 342 -1.43 23.08 4.69
N GLY A 343 -2.09 21.99 5.06
CA GLY A 343 -1.70 21.09 6.15
C GLY A 343 -0.30 20.51 5.95
N ALA A 344 0.02 20.09 4.72
CA ALA A 344 1.36 19.63 4.35
C ALA A 344 2.44 20.72 4.49
N LEU A 345 2.09 22.01 4.43
CA LEU A 345 3.03 23.13 4.60
C LEU A 345 3.27 23.52 6.07
N LEU A 346 2.34 23.22 6.98
CA LEU A 346 2.39 23.64 8.40
C LEU A 346 3.72 23.34 9.11
N PRO A 347 4.40 22.18 8.90
CA PRO A 347 5.68 21.92 9.56
C PRO A 347 6.78 22.96 9.23
N SER A 348 6.69 23.65 8.09
CA SER A 348 7.60 24.75 7.77
C SER A 348 7.37 26.00 8.62
N LEU A 349 6.11 26.29 8.99
CA LEU A 349 5.76 27.41 9.86
C LEU A 349 6.19 27.15 11.31
N VAL A 350 5.97 25.92 11.81
CA VAL A 350 6.42 25.51 13.15
C VAL A 350 7.94 25.67 13.30
N ARG A 351 8.72 25.14 12.36
CA ARG A 351 10.20 25.27 12.37
C ARG A 351 10.68 26.72 12.27
N ALA A 352 9.90 27.60 11.63
CA ALA A 352 10.19 29.02 11.55
C ALA A 352 9.71 29.82 12.79
N GLY A 353 9.23 29.15 13.85
CA GLY A 353 8.76 29.78 15.08
C GLY A 353 7.38 30.45 14.97
N ARG A 354 6.58 30.09 13.96
CA ARG A 354 5.23 30.62 13.74
C ARG A 354 4.15 29.67 14.24
N THR A 355 4.37 29.05 15.40
CA THR A 355 3.48 28.05 15.96
C THR A 355 2.08 28.59 16.26
N GLU A 356 1.97 29.86 16.66
CA GLU A 356 0.67 30.52 16.90
C GLU A 356 -0.22 30.50 15.66
N ALA A 357 0.33 30.82 14.49
CA ALA A 357 -0.42 30.77 13.23
C ALA A 357 -0.91 29.35 12.87
N VAL A 358 -0.17 28.30 13.28
CA VAL A 358 -0.58 26.91 13.07
C VAL A 358 -1.72 26.52 14.02
N ARG A 359 -1.71 27.03 15.26
CA ARG A 359 -2.83 26.86 16.20
C ARG A 359 -4.07 27.62 15.74
N ASP A 360 -3.92 28.86 15.30
CA ASP A 360 -5.04 29.64 14.75
C ASP A 360 -5.65 28.94 13.53
N TRP A 361 -4.82 28.31 12.69
CA TRP A 361 -5.29 27.51 11.57
C TRP A 361 -6.03 26.25 12.03
N LEU A 362 -5.52 25.54 13.04
CA LEU A 362 -6.15 24.37 13.65
C LEU A 362 -7.53 24.72 14.23
N ASP A 363 -7.62 25.79 15.02
CA ASP A 363 -8.86 26.26 15.65
C ASP A 363 -9.94 26.67 14.63
N ALA A 364 -9.54 26.96 13.39
CA ALA A 364 -10.43 27.30 12.28
C ALA A 364 -10.93 26.08 11.48
N GLN A 365 -10.38 24.89 11.71
CA GLN A 365 -10.78 23.68 10.99
C GLN A 365 -12.08 23.09 11.54
N ASN A 366 -12.85 22.46 10.66
CA ASN A 366 -13.97 21.57 11.03
C ASN A 366 -13.81 20.19 10.34
N ASN A 367 -12.60 19.88 9.88
CA ASN A 367 -12.29 18.66 9.15
C ASN A 367 -11.31 17.85 10.01
N PRO A 368 -11.72 16.67 10.52
CA PRO A 368 -10.87 15.86 11.38
C PRO A 368 -9.52 15.45 10.76
N PHE A 369 -9.46 15.28 9.43
CA PHE A 369 -8.20 15.00 8.74
C PHE A 369 -7.28 16.23 8.72
N ALA A 370 -7.84 17.43 8.55
CA ALA A 370 -7.09 18.68 8.60
C ALA A 370 -6.55 18.93 10.01
N GLU A 371 -7.38 18.71 11.04
CA GLU A 371 -7.00 18.82 12.45
C GLU A 371 -5.86 17.87 12.80
N ALA A 372 -5.98 16.59 12.42
CA ALA A 372 -4.92 15.59 12.61
C ALA A 372 -3.59 15.98 11.93
N GLN A 373 -3.63 16.62 10.75
CA GLN A 373 -2.42 17.12 10.10
C GLN A 373 -1.77 18.27 10.88
N ALA A 374 -2.55 19.23 11.39
CA ALA A 374 -2.03 20.32 12.19
C ALA A 374 -1.44 19.84 13.52
N LEU A 375 -2.14 18.96 14.25
CA LEU A 375 -1.63 18.33 15.47
C LEU A 375 -0.30 17.60 15.22
N THR A 376 -0.22 16.88 14.10
CA THR A 376 1.02 16.23 13.67
C THR A 376 2.15 17.25 13.47
N ALA A 377 1.90 18.36 12.79
CA ALA A 377 2.88 19.42 12.54
C ALA A 377 3.37 20.09 13.83
N LEU A 378 2.47 20.31 14.79
CA LEU A 378 2.76 20.91 16.09
C LEU A 378 3.72 20.07 16.96
N GLY A 379 3.92 18.79 16.65
CA GLY A 379 4.86 17.92 17.38
C GLY A 379 6.33 18.35 17.35
N SER A 380 6.71 19.29 16.47
CA SER A 380 8.05 19.89 16.44
C SER A 380 8.13 21.26 17.11
N ALA A 381 7.04 21.76 17.68
CA ALA A 381 7.04 23.02 18.43
C ALA A 381 7.70 22.86 19.80
N ASP A 382 8.40 23.89 20.25
CA ASP A 382 9.12 23.89 21.53
C ASP A 382 8.50 24.83 22.59
N ASP A 383 7.23 25.21 22.43
CA ASP A 383 6.56 26.07 23.41
C ASP A 383 5.65 25.28 24.36
N PRO A 384 5.47 25.75 25.62
CA PRO A 384 4.61 25.10 26.61
C PRO A 384 3.13 25.07 26.22
N ALA A 385 2.60 26.14 25.59
CA ALA A 385 1.19 26.21 25.23
C ALA A 385 0.81 25.13 24.20
N THR A 386 1.68 24.88 23.21
CA THR A 386 1.50 23.75 22.28
C THR A 386 1.62 22.41 23.00
N LEU A 387 2.53 22.29 23.97
CA LEU A 387 2.67 21.04 24.72
C LEU A 387 1.38 20.72 25.46
N ASP A 388 0.80 21.71 26.16
CA ASP A 388 -0.46 21.55 26.87
C ASP A 388 -1.59 21.14 25.92
N HIS A 389 -1.70 21.83 24.80
CA HIS A 389 -2.71 21.51 23.78
C HIS A 389 -2.55 20.08 23.21
N LEU A 390 -1.31 19.60 22.99
CA LEU A 390 -1.06 18.23 22.53
C LEU A 390 -1.43 17.18 23.57
N PHE A 391 -1.27 17.47 24.86
CA PHE A 391 -1.74 16.56 25.91
C PHE A 391 -3.27 16.50 25.96
N ASP A 392 -3.94 17.64 25.88
CA ASP A 392 -5.41 17.69 25.83
C ASP A 392 -5.94 16.95 24.58
N ALA A 393 -5.34 17.21 23.42
CA ALA A 393 -5.72 16.57 22.16
C ALA A 393 -5.42 15.06 22.12
N ALA A 394 -4.45 14.56 22.90
CA ALA A 394 -4.19 13.11 23.02
C ALA A 394 -5.34 12.37 23.71
N GLU A 395 -6.20 13.10 24.41
CA GLU A 395 -7.39 12.56 25.07
C GLU A 395 -8.69 12.77 24.27
N ASP A 396 -8.63 13.42 23.11
CA ASP A 396 -9.77 13.80 22.27
C ASP A 396 -10.64 12.59 21.88
N ASP A 397 -11.96 12.81 21.83
CA ASP A 397 -12.93 11.77 21.44
C ASP A 397 -12.77 11.37 19.96
N ASP A 398 -12.30 12.28 19.10
CA ASP A 398 -11.90 11.94 17.73
C ASP A 398 -10.55 11.20 17.74
N THR A 399 -10.61 9.92 17.36
CA THR A 399 -9.46 9.01 17.36
C THR A 399 -8.34 9.46 16.42
N ARG A 400 -8.64 10.22 15.36
CA ARG A 400 -7.63 10.77 14.45
C ARG A 400 -6.85 11.89 15.12
N ALA A 401 -7.56 12.78 15.82
CA ALA A 401 -6.95 13.85 16.60
C ALA A 401 -6.09 13.28 17.74
N ALA A 402 -6.66 12.35 18.52
CA ALA A 402 -5.95 11.65 19.59
C ALA A 402 -4.69 10.94 19.08
N TYR A 403 -4.81 10.17 18.00
CA TYR A 403 -3.65 9.50 17.39
C TYR A 403 -2.58 10.49 16.91
N ALA A 404 -2.98 11.57 16.22
CA ALA A 404 -2.06 12.58 15.73
C ALA A 404 -1.31 13.26 16.89
N ALA A 405 -2.01 13.58 17.97
CA ALA A 405 -1.45 14.16 19.18
C ALA A 405 -0.49 13.20 19.90
N VAL A 406 -0.84 11.91 20.04
CA VAL A 406 0.06 10.88 20.59
C VAL A 406 1.34 10.76 19.75
N GLN A 407 1.22 10.77 18.42
CA GLN A 407 2.38 10.75 17.52
C GLN A 407 3.23 12.03 17.64
N ALA A 408 2.60 13.18 17.84
CA ALA A 408 3.28 14.44 18.08
C ALA A 408 4.07 14.44 19.41
N LEU A 409 3.44 13.97 20.50
CA LEU A 409 4.08 13.78 21.80
C LEU A 409 5.24 12.78 21.71
N LYS A 410 5.06 11.66 20.99
CA LYS A 410 6.12 10.66 20.73
C LYS A 410 7.34 11.29 20.05
N ARG A 411 7.12 12.07 18.99
CA ARG A 411 8.21 12.79 18.30
C ARG A 411 8.91 13.76 19.26
N ARG A 412 8.16 14.56 20.01
CA ARG A 412 8.72 15.52 20.95
C ARG A 412 9.55 14.83 22.02
N TRP A 413 9.02 13.78 22.66
CA TRP A 413 9.76 12.94 23.61
C TRP A 413 11.09 12.46 23.04
N SER A 414 11.10 11.91 21.82
CA SER A 414 12.33 11.41 21.19
C SER A 414 13.42 12.48 21.05
N THR A 415 13.03 13.76 20.93
CA THR A 415 13.95 14.90 20.79
C THR A 415 14.32 15.58 22.12
N THR A 416 13.42 15.62 23.10
CA THR A 416 13.58 16.42 24.33
C THR A 416 13.80 15.59 25.60
N ARG A 417 13.67 14.26 25.56
CA ARG A 417 13.71 13.39 26.76
C ARG A 417 14.92 13.60 27.70
N ALA A 418 16.06 14.06 27.18
CA ALA A 418 17.23 14.38 28.00
C ALA A 418 17.04 15.60 28.92
N SER A 419 16.18 16.55 28.53
CA SER A 419 15.83 17.76 29.28
C SER A 419 14.42 17.75 29.86
N SER A 420 13.55 16.82 29.42
CA SER A 420 12.16 16.67 29.89
C SER A 420 12.01 15.98 31.25
N GLY A 421 13.07 15.86 32.05
CA GLY A 421 13.03 15.24 33.38
C GLY A 421 11.86 15.67 34.28
N PRO A 422 11.46 16.96 34.31
CA PRO A 422 10.27 17.42 35.05
C PRO A 422 8.92 16.96 34.47
N ASP A 423 8.84 16.70 33.15
CA ASP A 423 7.60 16.35 32.45
C ASP A 423 7.47 14.85 32.16
N ALA A 424 8.48 14.04 32.52
CA ALA A 424 8.53 12.61 32.20
C ALA A 424 7.31 11.84 32.74
N GLU A 425 6.83 12.19 33.93
CA GLU A 425 5.60 11.61 34.50
C GLU A 425 4.37 11.94 33.65
N ARG A 426 4.23 13.19 33.21
CA ARG A 426 3.12 13.62 32.35
C ARG A 426 3.12 12.92 30.99
N TYR A 427 4.29 12.78 30.36
CA TYR A 427 4.43 11.99 29.13
C TYR A 427 4.06 10.53 29.35
N PHE A 428 4.55 9.94 30.44
CA PHE A 428 4.24 8.57 30.80
C PHE A 428 2.72 8.38 30.96
N GLU A 429 2.07 9.23 31.75
CA GLU A 429 0.61 9.18 31.97
C GLU A 429 -0.18 9.30 30.67
N ALA A 430 0.22 10.21 29.76
CA ALA A 430 -0.44 10.36 28.47
C ALA A 430 -0.30 9.12 27.58
N PHE A 431 0.90 8.51 27.51
CA PHE A 431 1.09 7.29 26.73
C PHE A 431 0.40 6.08 27.35
N VAL A 432 0.35 5.98 28.68
CA VAL A 432 -0.42 4.93 29.38
C VAL A 432 -1.92 5.09 29.12
N THR A 433 -2.41 6.32 29.15
CA THR A 433 -3.81 6.64 28.82
C THR A 433 -4.10 6.22 27.38
N ALA A 434 -3.29 6.66 26.42
CA ALA A 434 -3.39 6.27 25.02
C ALA A 434 -3.33 4.76 24.79
N LEU A 435 -2.49 4.03 25.55
CA LEU A 435 -2.39 2.57 25.51
C LEU A 435 -3.68 1.89 25.99
N ARG A 436 -4.29 2.42 27.05
CA ARG A 436 -5.47 1.86 27.73
C ARG A 436 -6.81 2.31 27.14
N ARG A 437 -6.82 3.20 26.14
CA ARG A 437 -8.04 3.65 25.43
C ARG A 437 -8.76 2.55 24.65
N ASN A 438 -8.14 1.37 24.53
CA ASN A 438 -8.67 0.25 23.73
C ASN A 438 -8.95 0.66 22.28
N ASP A 439 -8.04 1.48 21.74
CA ASP A 439 -8.10 2.04 20.40
C ASP A 439 -6.86 1.60 19.62
N LEU A 440 -7.06 0.94 18.47
CA LEU A 440 -5.98 0.33 17.68
C LEU A 440 -4.86 1.34 17.38
N ALA A 441 -5.23 2.56 16.98
CA ALA A 441 -4.30 3.57 16.52
C ALA A 441 -3.46 4.12 17.68
N THR A 442 -4.12 4.58 18.75
CA THR A 442 -3.42 5.19 19.89
C THR A 442 -2.63 4.16 20.68
N SER A 443 -3.16 2.94 20.85
CA SER A 443 -2.46 1.87 21.57
C SER A 443 -1.19 1.43 20.85
N SER A 444 -1.26 1.23 19.53
CA SER A 444 -0.09 0.88 18.71
C SER A 444 0.94 2.01 18.64
N ALA A 445 0.49 3.27 18.66
CA ALA A 445 1.40 4.43 18.69
C ALA A 445 2.17 4.56 20.01
N ALA A 446 1.48 4.34 21.13
CA ALA A 446 1.99 4.57 22.48
C ALA A 446 2.91 3.45 22.98
N ALA A 447 2.59 2.18 22.70
CA ALA A 447 3.31 1.03 23.25
C ALA A 447 4.85 1.09 23.05
N PRO A 448 5.39 1.41 21.85
CA PRO A 448 6.84 1.46 21.65
C PRO A 448 7.53 2.55 22.48
N VAL A 449 6.85 3.66 22.78
CA VAL A 449 7.46 4.79 23.52
C VAL A 449 7.63 4.44 25.00
N LEU A 450 6.69 3.65 25.54
CA LEU A 450 6.72 3.17 26.91
C LEU A 450 7.89 2.21 27.19
N ALA A 451 8.61 1.73 26.17
CA ALA A 451 9.84 0.96 26.35
C ALA A 451 11.04 1.81 26.79
N ASP A 452 10.98 3.15 26.71
CA ASP A 452 12.09 4.03 27.09
C ASP A 452 12.47 3.84 28.57
N SER A 453 13.76 3.63 28.82
CA SER A 453 14.29 3.37 30.17
C SER A 453 14.11 4.53 31.14
N LEU A 454 13.86 5.75 30.64
CA LEU A 454 13.51 6.90 31.49
C LEU A 454 12.14 6.74 32.17
N PHE A 455 11.29 5.81 31.70
CA PHE A 455 10.04 5.46 32.35
C PHE A 455 10.17 4.33 33.39
N ALA A 456 11.38 3.81 33.64
CA ALA A 456 11.65 2.82 34.68
C ALA A 456 11.09 3.20 36.08
N PRO A 457 11.20 4.46 36.55
CA PRO A 457 10.64 4.87 37.86
C PRO A 457 9.13 4.72 37.96
N PHE A 458 8.41 4.66 36.84
CA PHE A 458 6.95 4.56 36.77
C PHE A 458 6.46 3.13 36.49
N SER A 459 7.34 2.12 36.59
CA SER A 459 6.99 0.71 36.40
C SER A 459 6.40 0.38 35.02
N HIS A 460 6.91 1.04 33.97
CA HIS A 460 6.46 0.86 32.58
C HIS A 460 6.32 -0.60 32.10
N GLY A 461 7.22 -1.51 32.49
CA GLY A 461 7.13 -2.93 32.16
C GLY A 461 5.88 -3.61 32.74
N ALA A 462 5.52 -3.29 33.98
CA ALA A 462 4.30 -3.80 34.60
C ALA A 462 3.04 -3.26 33.91
N VAL A 463 3.05 -1.97 33.53
CA VAL A 463 1.93 -1.35 32.83
C VAL A 463 1.70 -1.95 31.45
N LEU A 464 2.77 -2.22 30.70
CA LEU A 464 2.67 -2.89 29.40
C LEU A 464 2.11 -4.32 29.53
N ARG A 465 2.56 -5.09 30.53
CA ARG A 465 2.00 -6.43 30.79
C ARG A 465 0.53 -6.39 31.19
N GLU A 466 0.15 -5.44 32.03
CA GLU A 466 -1.24 -5.24 32.45
C GLU A 466 -2.13 -4.88 31.25
N ALA A 467 -1.67 -3.96 30.40
CA ALA A 467 -2.38 -3.60 29.17
C ALA A 467 -2.54 -4.80 28.24
N TYR A 468 -1.47 -5.58 28.03
CA TYR A 468 -1.53 -6.81 27.23
C TYR A 468 -2.56 -7.81 27.76
N ALA A 469 -2.65 -7.97 29.09
CA ALA A 469 -3.59 -8.91 29.71
C ALA A 469 -5.06 -8.50 29.53
N GLY A 470 -5.33 -7.22 29.25
CA GLY A 470 -6.67 -6.69 28.97
C GLY A 470 -7.08 -6.70 27.49
N MET A 471 -6.17 -7.06 26.58
CA MET A 471 -6.41 -7.07 25.13
C MET A 471 -7.00 -8.41 24.63
N GLU A 472 -7.84 -8.35 23.60
CA GLU A 472 -8.56 -9.49 23.04
C GLU A 472 -8.25 -9.72 21.54
N VAL A 473 -7.89 -10.97 21.20
CA VAL A 473 -7.73 -11.44 19.81
C VAL A 473 -9.12 -11.74 19.22
N PRO A 474 -9.43 -11.39 17.95
CA PRO A 474 -8.48 -10.96 16.92
C PRO A 474 -8.28 -9.44 16.80
N LEU A 475 -9.05 -8.62 17.50
CA LEU A 475 -9.07 -7.16 17.31
C LEU A 475 -7.75 -6.51 17.73
N ASP A 476 -7.14 -6.98 18.81
CA ASP A 476 -5.96 -6.34 19.41
C ASP A 476 -4.62 -6.95 18.99
N VAL A 477 -4.58 -7.78 17.93
CA VAL A 477 -3.34 -8.46 17.52
C VAL A 477 -2.20 -7.46 17.26
N GLU A 478 -2.48 -6.36 16.56
CA GLU A 478 -1.47 -5.33 16.25
C GLU A 478 -0.96 -4.59 17.50
N PRO A 479 -1.80 -4.01 18.38
CA PRO A 479 -1.33 -3.38 19.60
C PRO A 479 -0.67 -4.39 20.55
N MET A 480 -1.16 -5.63 20.64
CA MET A 480 -0.50 -6.70 21.39
C MET A 480 0.91 -6.98 20.85
N THR A 481 1.10 -7.03 19.53
CA THR A 481 2.42 -7.17 18.90
C THR A 481 3.36 -6.02 19.25
N GLU A 482 2.89 -4.77 19.22
CA GLU A 482 3.70 -3.61 19.61
C GLU A 482 4.05 -3.62 21.11
N VAL A 483 3.13 -4.07 21.97
CA VAL A 483 3.40 -4.27 23.41
C VAL A 483 4.45 -5.37 23.64
N ILE A 484 4.37 -6.49 22.93
CA ILE A 484 5.36 -7.58 23.01
C ILE A 484 6.75 -7.06 22.63
N LYS A 485 6.87 -6.34 21.50
CA LYS A 485 8.13 -5.73 21.06
C LYS A 485 8.66 -4.74 22.09
N ALA A 486 7.81 -3.87 22.63
CA ALA A 486 8.16 -2.91 23.67
C ALA A 486 8.70 -3.62 24.92
N ILE A 487 8.03 -4.67 25.41
CA ILE A 487 8.51 -5.48 26.54
C ILE A 487 9.87 -6.14 26.23
N GLY A 488 10.11 -6.55 24.98
CA GLY A 488 11.40 -7.07 24.51
C GLY A 488 12.57 -6.11 24.70
N GLU A 489 12.33 -4.81 24.64
CA GLU A 489 13.33 -3.75 24.85
C GLU A 489 13.57 -3.42 26.34
N ILE A 490 12.66 -3.81 27.22
CA ILE A 490 12.74 -3.57 28.67
C ILE A 490 13.70 -4.55 29.35
N ARG A 491 14.26 -4.14 30.50
CA ARG A 491 15.22 -4.91 31.31
C ARG A 491 14.85 -4.85 32.80
N ASP A 492 13.64 -5.29 33.13
CA ASP A 492 13.07 -5.19 34.49
C ASP A 492 13.08 -6.53 35.27
N GLY A 493 13.48 -7.63 34.63
CA GLY A 493 13.63 -8.96 35.22
C GLY A 493 12.44 -9.90 35.02
N GLU A 494 11.30 -9.38 34.53
CA GLU A 494 10.07 -10.15 34.31
C GLU A 494 9.75 -10.34 32.82
N GLU A 495 10.38 -9.57 31.95
CA GLU A 495 10.14 -9.55 30.51
C GLU A 495 10.39 -10.91 29.83
N VAL A 496 11.43 -11.65 30.25
CA VAL A 496 11.77 -12.94 29.63
C VAL A 496 10.68 -13.98 29.89
N ASN A 497 10.16 -14.04 31.12
CA ASN A 497 9.10 -14.99 31.47
C ASN A 497 7.83 -14.67 30.68
N PHE A 498 7.46 -13.39 30.59
CA PHE A 498 6.32 -12.94 29.79
C PHE A 498 6.47 -13.36 28.32
N LEU A 499 7.61 -13.09 27.68
CA LEU A 499 7.81 -13.42 26.27
C LEU A 499 7.79 -14.94 26.02
N VAL A 500 8.38 -15.73 26.91
CA VAL A 500 8.31 -17.19 26.84
C VAL A 500 6.87 -17.69 26.96
N ASP A 501 6.09 -17.12 27.89
CA ASP A 501 4.69 -17.47 28.06
C ASP A 501 3.86 -17.14 26.81
N VAL A 502 4.01 -15.94 26.25
CA VAL A 502 3.32 -15.55 25.01
C VAL A 502 3.71 -16.48 23.86
N MET A 503 5.01 -16.73 23.67
CA MET A 503 5.51 -17.60 22.61
C MET A 503 4.97 -19.02 22.70
N MET A 504 4.84 -19.57 23.92
CA MET A 504 4.43 -20.95 24.12
C MET A 504 2.91 -21.13 24.20
N GLN A 505 2.18 -20.14 24.70
CA GLN A 505 0.77 -20.28 25.07
C GLN A 505 -0.18 -19.49 24.17
N SER A 506 0.31 -18.47 23.43
CA SER A 506 -0.57 -17.69 22.56
C SER A 506 -1.13 -18.55 21.43
N GLY A 507 -2.47 -18.52 21.28
CA GLY A 507 -3.15 -19.16 20.15
C GLY A 507 -2.80 -18.50 18.81
N HIS A 508 -2.36 -17.24 18.80
CA HIS A 508 -2.16 -16.47 17.59
C HIS A 508 -0.70 -16.52 17.07
N PRO A 509 -0.45 -16.90 15.80
CA PRO A 509 0.91 -17.03 15.27
C PRO A 509 1.72 -15.74 15.32
N VAL A 510 1.13 -14.61 14.92
CA VAL A 510 1.82 -13.31 14.89
C VAL A 510 2.31 -12.91 16.28
N LEU A 511 1.56 -13.24 17.34
CA LEU A 511 1.98 -12.94 18.71
C LEU A 511 3.12 -13.88 19.17
N ARG A 512 3.07 -15.16 18.79
CA ARG A 512 4.17 -16.10 19.06
C ARG A 512 5.45 -15.70 18.35
N GLU A 513 5.34 -15.30 17.08
CA GLU A 513 6.47 -14.85 16.26
C GLU A 513 7.06 -13.55 16.82
N ALA A 514 6.23 -12.54 17.12
CA ALA A 514 6.69 -11.31 17.76
C ALA A 514 7.42 -11.57 19.09
N ALA A 515 6.92 -12.52 19.89
CA ALA A 515 7.57 -12.91 21.14
C ALA A 515 8.90 -13.65 20.91
N ALA A 516 8.96 -14.52 19.91
CA ALA A 516 10.20 -15.20 19.50
C ALA A 516 11.24 -14.18 18.98
N GLU A 517 10.85 -13.24 18.12
CA GLU A 517 11.71 -12.15 17.64
C GLU A 517 12.24 -11.30 18.79
N ALA A 518 11.37 -10.91 19.73
CA ALA A 518 11.75 -10.15 20.91
C ALA A 518 12.73 -10.91 21.82
N LEU A 519 12.61 -12.24 21.93
CA LEU A 519 13.58 -13.10 22.62
C LEU A 519 14.90 -13.19 21.85
N ASN A 520 14.85 -13.40 20.53
CA ASN A 520 16.02 -13.52 19.67
C ASN A 520 16.88 -12.25 19.65
N GLY A 521 16.24 -11.07 19.68
CA GLY A 521 16.93 -9.79 19.84
C GLY A 521 17.78 -9.66 21.12
N ARG A 522 17.68 -10.63 22.04
CA ARG A 522 18.44 -10.69 23.30
C ARG A 522 19.50 -11.79 23.31
N LEU A 523 19.46 -12.71 22.37
CA LEU A 523 20.40 -13.83 22.31
C LEU A 523 21.70 -13.43 21.62
N ILE A 524 22.77 -14.16 21.91
CA ILE A 524 24.04 -14.04 21.20
C ILE A 524 23.84 -14.62 19.79
N GLU A 525 24.42 -13.98 18.76
CA GLU A 525 24.40 -14.48 17.37
C GLU A 525 24.65 -16.00 17.31
N GLY A 526 23.71 -16.75 16.72
CA GLY A 526 23.81 -18.20 16.50
C GLY A 526 22.92 -19.08 17.39
N ILE A 527 22.05 -18.50 18.23
CA ILE A 527 20.97 -19.22 18.92
C ILE A 527 19.64 -18.57 18.51
N ASP A 528 18.90 -19.24 17.64
CA ASP A 528 17.56 -18.81 17.22
C ASP A 528 16.49 -19.62 17.95
N VAL A 529 15.60 -18.92 18.65
CA VAL A 529 14.35 -19.48 19.17
C VAL A 529 13.31 -19.37 18.05
N GLU A 530 12.91 -20.52 17.53
CA GLU A 530 11.80 -20.63 16.59
C GLU A 530 10.51 -20.92 17.37
N ALA A 531 9.42 -20.21 17.02
CA ALA A 531 8.09 -20.56 17.47
C ALA A 531 7.63 -21.88 16.81
N ARG A 532 8.12 -23.04 17.28
CA ARG A 532 7.73 -24.35 16.77
C ARG A 532 6.38 -24.76 17.36
N GLY A 533 5.33 -24.69 16.56
CA GLY A 533 3.99 -25.17 16.90
C GLY A 533 3.00 -25.00 15.75
N GLY A 534 2.12 -25.99 15.55
CA GLY A 534 1.08 -25.94 14.52
C GLY A 534 0.22 -24.69 14.68
N VAL A 535 0.13 -23.91 13.62
CA VAL A 535 -0.61 -22.65 13.61
C VAL A 535 -2.11 -22.94 13.59
N THR A 536 -2.78 -22.83 14.72
CA THR A 536 -4.25 -22.66 14.71
C THR A 536 -4.51 -21.22 14.30
N LEU A 537 -4.73 -20.99 13.00
CA LEU A 537 -5.12 -19.67 12.53
C LEU A 537 -6.54 -19.33 13.04
N PRO A 538 -6.86 -18.04 13.29
CA PRO A 538 -8.22 -17.61 13.65
C PRO A 538 -9.26 -18.11 12.64
N SER A 539 -10.52 -18.26 13.03
CA SER A 539 -11.60 -18.57 12.09
C SER A 539 -11.64 -17.56 10.95
N THR A 540 -11.93 -18.02 9.73
CA THR A 540 -12.11 -17.17 8.54
C THR A 540 -13.49 -17.42 7.95
N ILE A 541 -13.93 -16.56 7.02
CA ILE A 541 -15.20 -16.76 6.33
C ILE A 541 -15.11 -17.99 5.40
N LEU A 542 -16.16 -18.80 5.36
CA LEU A 542 -16.23 -19.93 4.43
C LEU A 542 -16.76 -19.48 3.06
N MET A 543 -16.51 -20.32 2.05
CA MET A 543 -17.01 -20.11 0.69
C MET A 543 -18.52 -20.35 0.64
N GLU A 544 -19.24 -19.42 0.01
CA GLU A 544 -20.65 -19.58 -0.36
C GLU A 544 -20.73 -19.58 -1.89
N TRP A 545 -20.55 -20.77 -2.45
CA TRP A 545 -20.43 -20.96 -3.90
C TRP A 545 -21.64 -20.47 -4.69
N ASP A 546 -22.86 -20.63 -4.16
CA ASP A 546 -24.08 -20.12 -4.81
C ASP A 546 -24.01 -18.60 -5.04
N GLN A 547 -23.50 -17.85 -4.06
CA GLN A 547 -23.33 -16.40 -4.19
C GLN A 547 -22.31 -16.06 -5.28
N LEU A 548 -21.19 -16.78 -5.33
CA LEU A 548 -20.14 -16.53 -6.33
C LEU A 548 -20.57 -16.91 -7.74
N ILE A 549 -21.36 -17.98 -7.87
CA ILE A 549 -21.98 -18.39 -9.13
C ILE A 549 -22.95 -17.30 -9.63
N ASP A 550 -23.79 -16.76 -8.75
CA ASP A 550 -24.72 -15.68 -9.10
C ASP A 550 -24.01 -14.38 -9.51
N LEU A 551 -22.87 -14.06 -8.90
CA LEU A 551 -22.03 -12.91 -9.27
C LEU A 551 -21.37 -13.09 -10.65
N GLY A 552 -21.04 -14.33 -11.00
CA GLY A 552 -20.29 -14.67 -12.19
C GLY A 552 -18.78 -14.43 -12.04
N ARG A 553 -18.08 -14.64 -13.15
CA ARG A 553 -16.61 -14.68 -13.19
C ARG A 553 -15.95 -13.31 -12.98
N HIS A 554 -16.57 -12.27 -13.53
CA HIS A 554 -16.03 -10.90 -13.56
C HIS A 554 -17.08 -9.84 -13.19
N PRO A 555 -17.66 -9.87 -11.97
CA PRO A 555 -18.63 -8.86 -11.56
C PRO A 555 -18.00 -7.46 -11.51
N LEU A 556 -18.81 -6.42 -11.69
CA LEU A 556 -18.37 -5.03 -11.64
C LEU A 556 -18.69 -4.41 -10.27
N LEU A 557 -17.67 -3.87 -9.60
CA LEU A 557 -17.80 -2.96 -8.46
C LEU A 557 -17.76 -1.52 -8.98
N THR A 558 -18.84 -0.76 -8.77
CA THR A 558 -18.90 0.67 -9.08
C THR A 558 -18.89 1.46 -7.78
N LEU A 559 -17.89 2.34 -7.63
CA LEU A 559 -17.80 3.30 -6.54
C LEU A 559 -18.24 4.67 -7.08
N VAL A 560 -19.39 5.15 -6.61
CA VAL A 560 -19.91 6.49 -6.93
C VAL A 560 -19.32 7.47 -5.93
N THR A 561 -18.66 8.51 -6.42
CA THR A 561 -18.02 9.54 -5.58
C THR A 561 -18.45 10.93 -6.05
N GLU A 562 -18.17 11.96 -5.26
CA GLU A 562 -18.38 13.36 -5.68
C GLU A 562 -17.51 13.75 -6.90
N ARG A 563 -16.40 13.03 -7.12
CA ARG A 563 -15.48 13.24 -8.24
C ARG A 563 -15.90 12.51 -9.52
N GLY A 564 -16.88 11.60 -9.44
CA GLY A 564 -17.32 10.73 -10.53
C GLY A 564 -17.33 9.25 -10.14
N MET A 565 -17.49 8.38 -11.14
CA MET A 565 -17.56 6.93 -10.93
C MET A 565 -16.20 6.26 -11.17
N ILE A 566 -15.84 5.33 -10.30
CA ILE A 566 -14.74 4.38 -10.49
C ILE A 566 -15.36 3.00 -10.67
N VAL A 567 -15.17 2.39 -11.84
CA VAL A 567 -15.70 1.05 -12.15
C VAL A 567 -14.56 0.05 -12.18
N VAL A 568 -14.67 -0.98 -11.36
CA VAL A 568 -13.68 -2.03 -11.15
C VAL A 568 -14.27 -3.36 -11.58
N GLU A 569 -13.58 -4.08 -12.46
CA GLU A 569 -13.89 -5.46 -12.79
C GLU A 569 -13.12 -6.39 -11.86
N LEU A 570 -13.85 -7.23 -11.13
CA LEU A 570 -13.31 -8.16 -10.15
C LEU A 570 -12.94 -9.50 -10.80
N ASP A 571 -12.13 -10.32 -10.13
CA ASP A 571 -11.75 -11.66 -10.61
C ASP A 571 -12.13 -12.73 -9.57
N THR A 572 -13.33 -13.27 -9.73
CA THR A 572 -13.89 -14.30 -8.83
C THR A 572 -13.07 -15.59 -8.88
N GLU A 573 -12.37 -15.90 -9.97
CA GLU A 573 -11.65 -17.17 -10.07
C GLU A 573 -10.26 -17.13 -9.44
N GLN A 574 -9.63 -15.97 -9.36
CA GLN A 574 -8.32 -15.82 -8.72
C GLN A 574 -8.42 -15.46 -7.24
N ALA A 575 -9.40 -14.65 -6.83
CA ALA A 575 -9.59 -14.23 -5.44
C ALA A 575 -11.06 -14.39 -4.96
N PRO A 576 -11.62 -15.61 -5.00
CA PRO A 576 -13.03 -15.86 -4.70
C PRO A 576 -13.44 -15.44 -3.29
N GLN A 577 -12.63 -15.69 -2.26
CA GLN A 577 -12.97 -15.33 -0.88
C GLN A 577 -13.04 -13.80 -0.72
N THR A 578 -12.12 -13.08 -1.36
CA THR A 578 -12.04 -11.62 -1.37
C THR A 578 -13.21 -11.00 -2.12
N VAL A 579 -13.50 -11.47 -3.34
CA VAL A 579 -14.63 -10.97 -4.14
C VAL A 579 -15.95 -11.20 -3.42
N GLN A 580 -16.14 -12.37 -2.81
CA GLN A 580 -17.30 -12.66 -1.96
C GLN A 580 -17.43 -11.65 -0.82
N LYS A 581 -16.33 -11.38 -0.09
CA LYS A 581 -16.32 -10.44 1.03
C LYS A 581 -16.70 -9.04 0.57
N ILE A 582 -16.05 -8.53 -0.47
CA ILE A 582 -16.34 -7.21 -1.05
C ILE A 582 -17.80 -7.11 -1.49
N ALA A 583 -18.30 -8.10 -2.22
CA ALA A 583 -19.69 -8.11 -2.69
C ALA A 583 -20.68 -8.07 -1.52
N ARG A 584 -20.43 -8.79 -0.42
CA ARG A 584 -21.29 -8.74 0.77
C ARG A 584 -21.29 -7.38 1.44
N THR A 585 -20.12 -6.79 1.61
CA THR A 585 -19.98 -5.45 2.19
C THR A 585 -20.80 -4.44 1.39
N VAL A 586 -20.67 -4.48 0.06
CA VAL A 586 -21.44 -3.64 -0.86
C VAL A 586 -22.95 -3.90 -0.76
N LEU A 587 -23.38 -5.17 -0.79
CA LEU A 587 -24.81 -5.53 -0.71
C LEU A 587 -25.47 -5.14 0.62
N ARG A 588 -24.68 -4.89 1.66
CA ARG A 588 -25.15 -4.40 2.97
C ARG A 588 -25.16 -2.88 3.09
N GLY A 589 -24.70 -2.16 2.07
CA GLY A 589 -24.52 -0.70 2.11
C GLY A 589 -23.39 -0.26 3.05
N GLU A 590 -22.48 -1.17 3.42
CA GLU A 590 -21.43 -0.89 4.39
C GLU A 590 -20.34 0.04 3.80
N TYR A 591 -20.25 0.22 2.48
CA TYR A 591 -19.31 1.18 1.87
C TYR A 591 -19.91 2.55 1.57
N ASP A 592 -21.20 2.75 1.81
CA ASP A 592 -21.86 4.03 1.52
C ASP A 592 -21.51 5.07 2.59
N GLY A 593 -21.12 6.26 2.16
CA GLY A 593 -20.61 7.35 3.02
C GLY A 593 -19.17 7.15 3.53
N VAL A 594 -18.48 6.07 3.13
CA VAL A 594 -17.15 5.76 3.68
C VAL A 594 -16.08 6.59 2.97
N PRO A 595 -15.22 7.31 3.72
CA PRO A 595 -14.17 8.13 3.13
C PRO A 595 -13.00 7.31 2.59
N PHE A 596 -12.31 7.87 1.60
CA PHE A 596 -10.93 7.52 1.28
C PHE A 596 -10.01 8.14 2.33
N HIS A 597 -9.77 7.42 3.42
CA HIS A 597 -8.98 7.88 4.56
C HIS A 597 -7.50 8.08 4.25
N ARG A 598 -6.98 7.50 3.15
CA ARG A 598 -5.57 7.62 2.79
C ARG A 598 -5.35 7.70 1.28
N VAL A 599 -4.67 8.78 0.85
CA VAL A 599 -4.25 8.98 -0.53
C VAL A 599 -2.74 9.26 -0.57
N VAL A 600 -1.97 8.41 -1.25
CA VAL A 600 -0.51 8.54 -1.33
C VAL A 600 -0.12 8.95 -2.76
N PRO A 601 0.46 10.15 -2.95
CA PRO A 601 0.84 10.67 -4.26
C PRO A 601 1.69 9.71 -5.10
N ASN A 602 1.19 9.40 -6.30
CA ASN A 602 1.80 8.47 -7.26
C ASN A 602 2.04 7.07 -6.67
N PHE A 603 1.13 6.58 -5.83
CA PHE A 603 1.18 5.22 -5.31
C PHE A 603 -0.21 4.59 -5.27
N VAL A 604 -1.02 4.90 -4.26
CA VAL A 604 -2.36 4.31 -4.09
C VAL A 604 -3.32 5.30 -3.43
N LEU A 605 -4.62 5.15 -3.71
CA LEU A 605 -5.71 5.61 -2.86
C LEU A 605 -6.27 4.41 -2.10
N GLN A 606 -6.68 4.59 -0.84
CA GLN A 606 -7.12 3.54 0.06
C GLN A 606 -8.40 3.97 0.78
N GLY A 607 -9.35 3.05 0.87
CA GLY A 607 -10.67 3.25 1.48
C GLY A 607 -11.27 1.93 1.96
N GLY A 608 -12.58 1.95 2.25
CA GLY A 608 -13.33 0.77 2.70
C GLY A 608 -13.26 0.49 4.21
N ASP A 609 -12.74 1.42 5.00
CA ASP A 609 -12.82 1.35 6.46
C ASP A 609 -14.18 1.85 6.96
N PHE A 610 -15.20 1.00 6.89
CA PHE A 610 -16.54 1.35 7.34
C PHE A 610 -16.77 1.19 8.85
N TYR A 611 -15.78 0.65 9.58
CA TYR A 611 -15.89 0.50 11.03
C TYR A 611 -15.54 1.79 11.75
N ARG A 612 -14.52 2.49 11.25
CA ARG A 612 -13.94 3.65 11.92
C ARG A 612 -13.74 4.86 11.04
N GLU A 613 -13.72 4.68 9.71
CA GLU A 613 -13.58 5.77 8.73
C GLU A 613 -12.26 6.57 8.85
N ASP A 614 -11.33 6.11 9.69
CA ASP A 614 -10.05 6.75 9.98
C ASP A 614 -8.84 5.98 9.46
N GLY A 615 -9.07 4.75 8.96
CA GLY A 615 -8.07 3.87 8.40
C GLY A 615 -7.53 2.83 9.37
N PHE A 616 -7.98 2.85 10.63
CA PHE A 616 -7.59 1.90 11.66
C PHE A 616 -8.67 0.85 11.95
N GLY A 617 -9.78 0.84 11.20
CA GLY A 617 -10.80 -0.19 11.36
C GLY A 617 -10.42 -1.51 10.69
N GLY A 618 -10.60 -2.58 11.44
CA GLY A 618 -10.49 -3.96 10.99
C GLY A 618 -11.81 -4.70 11.26
N PRO A 619 -12.15 -5.72 10.46
CA PRO A 619 -13.35 -6.51 10.74
C PRO A 619 -13.17 -7.41 11.95
N GLU A 620 -14.29 -7.86 12.51
CA GLU A 620 -14.32 -8.95 13.50
C GLU A 620 -13.68 -10.26 12.99
N VAL A 621 -13.70 -10.47 11.66
CA VAL A 621 -13.17 -11.66 10.99
C VAL A 621 -12.30 -11.27 9.80
N ALA A 622 -11.00 -11.57 9.90
CA ALA A 622 -10.06 -11.45 8.78
C ALA A 622 -10.28 -12.56 7.74
N ILE A 623 -10.02 -12.24 6.48
CA ILE A 623 -9.97 -13.22 5.40
C ILE A 623 -8.53 -13.69 5.18
N ARG A 624 -8.37 -14.81 4.47
CA ARG A 624 -7.05 -15.33 4.13
C ARG A 624 -6.49 -14.59 2.94
N SER A 625 -5.17 -14.45 2.89
CA SER A 625 -4.50 -13.94 1.70
C SER A 625 -4.76 -14.87 0.51
N GLU A 626 -5.18 -14.29 -0.61
CA GLU A 626 -5.34 -14.95 -1.90
C GLU A 626 -4.31 -14.35 -2.87
N PHE A 627 -3.06 -14.79 -2.80
CA PHE A 627 -2.06 -14.27 -3.73
C PHE A 627 -2.36 -14.77 -5.14
N THR A 628 -2.61 -13.81 -6.04
CA THR A 628 -3.05 -14.08 -7.42
C THR A 628 -1.92 -13.88 -8.43
N ARG A 629 -2.20 -14.21 -9.69
CA ARG A 629 -1.32 -13.90 -10.83
C ARG A 629 -1.58 -12.50 -11.38
N LEU A 630 -2.58 -11.77 -10.87
CA LEU A 630 -2.77 -10.36 -11.16
C LEU A 630 -1.54 -9.55 -10.73
N ARG A 631 -1.09 -8.71 -11.65
CA ARG A 631 0.07 -7.83 -11.44
C ARG A 631 -0.43 -6.45 -11.06
N TYR A 632 0.23 -5.83 -10.10
CA TYR A 632 -0.08 -4.45 -9.74
C TYR A 632 0.40 -3.47 -10.81
N ARG A 633 -0.50 -3.19 -11.76
CA ARG A 633 -0.41 -2.13 -12.77
C ARG A 633 -1.15 -0.89 -12.26
N THR A 634 -1.21 0.18 -13.05
CA THR A 634 -2.15 1.28 -12.77
C THR A 634 -3.59 0.75 -12.76
N GLY A 635 -4.37 1.16 -11.76
CA GLY A 635 -5.78 0.76 -11.60
C GLY A 635 -5.99 -0.63 -11.04
N THR A 636 -4.95 -1.36 -10.61
CA THR A 636 -5.16 -2.64 -9.92
C THR A 636 -5.72 -2.37 -8.53
N ILE A 637 -6.78 -3.11 -8.15
CA ILE A 637 -7.33 -3.08 -6.80
C ILE A 637 -6.71 -4.21 -5.97
N GLY A 638 -6.31 -3.90 -4.74
CA GLY A 638 -5.76 -4.87 -3.80
C GLY A 638 -6.30 -4.69 -2.38
N MET A 639 -6.28 -5.76 -1.59
CA MET A 639 -6.68 -5.71 -0.18
C MET A 639 -5.58 -5.08 0.66
N ALA A 640 -5.93 -4.14 1.53
CA ALA A 640 -5.01 -3.66 2.54
C ALA A 640 -4.82 -4.75 3.62
N SER A 641 -3.60 -4.90 4.11
CA SER A 641 -3.27 -5.86 5.17
C SER A 641 -2.12 -5.35 6.04
N SER A 642 -2.12 -5.78 7.31
CA SER A 642 -1.01 -5.62 8.26
C SER A 642 0.01 -6.78 8.17
N GLY A 643 -0.28 -7.78 7.36
CA GLY A 643 0.52 -9.00 7.19
C GLY A 643 -0.24 -10.03 6.36
N LYS A 644 0.34 -11.22 6.22
CA LYS A 644 -0.34 -12.34 5.59
C LYS A 644 -1.50 -12.80 6.48
N ASP A 645 -2.65 -13.11 5.87
CA ASP A 645 -3.87 -13.59 6.52
C ASP A 645 -4.50 -12.58 7.51
N THR A 646 -4.31 -11.28 7.27
CA THR A 646 -4.89 -10.19 8.06
C THR A 646 -5.75 -9.24 7.24
N GLU A 647 -6.06 -9.60 5.99
CA GLU A 647 -6.93 -8.82 5.12
C GLU A 647 -8.33 -8.63 5.72
N GLY A 648 -8.82 -7.39 5.65
CA GLY A 648 -10.07 -7.00 6.25
C GLY A 648 -11.14 -6.55 5.26
N VAL A 649 -11.61 -5.32 5.44
CA VAL A 649 -12.61 -4.66 4.58
C VAL A 649 -12.01 -3.51 3.77
N GLN A 650 -10.78 -3.12 4.10
CA GLN A 650 -10.09 -2.03 3.42
C GLN A 650 -9.45 -2.52 2.12
N TYR A 651 -9.55 -1.69 1.09
CA TYR A 651 -8.94 -1.91 -0.22
C TYR A 651 -8.14 -0.69 -0.65
N PHE A 652 -7.28 -0.86 -1.64
CA PHE A 652 -6.57 0.23 -2.29
C PHE A 652 -6.60 0.08 -3.82
N VAL A 653 -6.56 1.20 -4.53
CA VAL A 653 -6.44 1.29 -5.98
C VAL A 653 -5.12 1.97 -6.33
N THR A 654 -4.34 1.38 -7.23
CA THR A 654 -3.02 1.90 -7.62
C THR A 654 -3.11 3.05 -8.64
N HIS A 655 -2.35 4.12 -8.42
CA HIS A 655 -2.16 5.21 -9.40
C HIS A 655 -1.06 4.91 -10.43
N SER A 656 -0.15 4.00 -10.10
CA SER A 656 0.99 3.63 -10.94
C SER A 656 1.34 2.15 -10.76
N PRO A 657 2.15 1.55 -11.65
CA PRO A 657 2.57 0.16 -11.46
C PRO A 657 3.40 -0.01 -10.19
N THR A 658 3.00 -0.97 -9.36
CA THR A 658 3.67 -1.30 -8.10
C THR A 658 4.06 -2.79 -8.03
N PRO A 659 4.96 -3.30 -8.91
CA PRO A 659 5.37 -4.72 -8.93
C PRO A 659 5.96 -5.27 -7.62
N HIS A 660 6.34 -4.39 -6.70
CA HIS A 660 6.78 -4.79 -5.37
C HIS A 660 5.61 -5.24 -4.49
N LEU A 661 4.36 -5.04 -4.84
CA LEU A 661 3.20 -5.58 -4.11
C LEU A 661 2.83 -7.00 -4.58
N ASP A 662 3.33 -7.44 -5.75
CA ASP A 662 3.03 -8.75 -6.33
C ASP A 662 3.40 -9.90 -5.38
N GLY A 663 2.44 -10.76 -5.04
CA GLY A 663 2.66 -11.90 -4.13
C GLY A 663 2.80 -11.51 -2.65
N ARG A 664 2.50 -10.25 -2.30
CA ARG A 664 2.48 -9.75 -0.91
C ARG A 664 1.13 -9.21 -0.48
N TYR A 665 0.30 -8.80 -1.43
CA TYR A 665 -1.07 -8.33 -1.19
C TYR A 665 -2.01 -9.01 -2.19
N THR A 666 -3.20 -9.37 -1.74
CA THR A 666 -4.26 -9.96 -2.58
C THR A 666 -4.75 -8.95 -3.60
N ALA A 667 -4.36 -9.12 -4.88
CA ALA A 667 -4.93 -8.38 -5.99
C ALA A 667 -6.17 -9.12 -6.50
N PHE A 668 -7.30 -8.43 -6.61
CA PHE A 668 -8.61 -9.07 -6.86
C PHE A 668 -9.44 -8.43 -7.97
N GLY A 669 -8.88 -7.48 -8.71
CA GLY A 669 -9.55 -6.83 -9.83
C GLY A 669 -8.78 -5.66 -10.42
N ARG A 670 -9.44 -4.89 -11.29
CA ARG A 670 -8.85 -3.71 -11.93
C ARG A 670 -9.89 -2.67 -12.34
N VAL A 671 -9.50 -1.41 -12.31
CA VAL A 671 -10.27 -0.29 -12.84
C VAL A 671 -10.39 -0.44 -14.36
N VAL A 672 -11.63 -0.44 -14.84
CA VAL A 672 -12.01 -0.55 -16.25
C VAL A 672 -12.64 0.75 -16.78
N ALA A 673 -13.11 1.62 -15.89
CA ALA A 673 -13.49 3.00 -16.19
C ALA A 673 -13.26 3.91 -14.96
N GLY A 674 -12.91 5.18 -15.19
CA GLY A 674 -12.73 6.16 -14.11
C GLY A 674 -11.36 6.15 -13.42
N GLN A 675 -10.28 5.76 -14.11
CA GLN A 675 -8.93 5.90 -13.54
C GLN A 675 -8.54 7.36 -13.31
N ASP A 676 -9.00 8.27 -14.17
CA ASP A 676 -8.84 9.72 -14.00
C ASP A 676 -9.62 10.25 -12.79
N VAL A 677 -10.79 9.66 -12.49
CA VAL A 677 -11.53 9.93 -11.25
C VAL A 677 -10.74 9.44 -10.05
N ALA A 678 -10.25 8.20 -10.07
CA ALA A 678 -9.38 7.65 -9.03
C ALA A 678 -8.16 8.55 -8.78
N ASP A 679 -7.50 9.02 -9.84
CA ASP A 679 -6.36 9.95 -9.78
C ASP A 679 -6.72 11.37 -9.28
N ALA A 680 -8.01 11.72 -9.22
CA ALA A 680 -8.51 12.99 -8.71
C ALA A 680 -9.02 12.93 -7.27
N ILE A 681 -9.21 11.71 -6.72
CA ILE A 681 -9.64 11.49 -5.33
C ILE A 681 -8.65 12.14 -4.36
N ARG A 682 -9.20 12.84 -3.39
CA ARG A 682 -8.50 13.46 -2.27
C ARG A 682 -8.81 12.72 -0.98
N GLN A 683 -7.91 12.81 0.01
CA GLN A 683 -8.18 12.26 1.34
C GLN A 683 -9.48 12.87 1.90
N GLY A 684 -10.38 12.04 2.40
CA GLY A 684 -11.68 12.46 2.91
C GLY A 684 -12.77 12.64 1.86
N ASP A 685 -12.48 12.53 0.55
CA ASP A 685 -13.55 12.33 -0.44
C ASP A 685 -14.25 10.98 -0.12
N GLU A 686 -15.56 10.90 -0.33
CA GLU A 686 -16.38 9.75 0.09
C GLU A 686 -16.86 8.89 -1.09
N VAL A 687 -17.05 7.60 -0.81
CA VAL A 687 -17.89 6.72 -1.63
C VAL A 687 -19.34 7.01 -1.26
N ILE A 688 -20.06 7.78 -2.07
CA ILE A 688 -21.47 8.12 -1.88
C ILE A 688 -22.32 6.85 -1.92
N GLU A 689 -22.03 5.96 -2.87
CA GLU A 689 -22.74 4.71 -3.07
C GLU A 689 -21.81 3.67 -3.69
N ALA A 690 -21.81 2.45 -3.17
CA ALA A 690 -21.13 1.31 -3.77
C ALA A 690 -22.15 0.34 -4.39
N ILE A 691 -21.88 -0.11 -5.62
CA ILE A 691 -22.79 -0.99 -6.37
C ILE A 691 -22.03 -2.20 -6.88
N ILE A 692 -22.54 -3.42 -6.64
CA ILE A 692 -22.03 -4.65 -7.22
C ILE A 692 -22.99 -5.14 -8.32
N THR A 693 -22.48 -5.31 -9.53
CA THR A 693 -23.25 -5.75 -10.71
C THR A 693 -22.74 -7.11 -11.17
N PRO A 694 -23.55 -8.17 -11.11
CA PRO A 694 -23.20 -9.47 -11.68
C PRO A 694 -22.98 -9.37 -13.19
N MET A 695 -21.99 -10.11 -13.69
CA MET A 695 -21.72 -10.24 -15.13
C MET A 695 -22.00 -11.68 -15.55
N SER A 696 -23.19 -11.94 -16.10
CA SER A 696 -23.45 -13.22 -16.75
C SER A 696 -22.69 -13.27 -18.08
N GLU A 697 -21.82 -14.26 -18.28
CA GLU A 697 -21.40 -14.63 -19.63
C GLU A 697 -22.66 -15.12 -20.38
N ARG A 698 -23.18 -14.31 -21.32
CA ARG A 698 -24.28 -14.73 -22.20
C ARG A 698 -23.81 -15.64 -23.31
#